data_AF-A0A9P9JXW6-F1
#
_entry.id   AF-A0A9P9JXW6-F1
#
_cell.length_a   1.000
_cell.length_b   1.000
_cell.length_c   1.000
_cell.angle_alpha   90.00
_cell.angle_beta   90.00
_cell.angle_gamma   90.00
#
_symmetry.space_group_name_H-M   'P 1'
#
loop_
_entity.id
_entity.type
_entity.pdbx_description
1 polymer ?
#
loop_
_entity_poly.entity_id
_entity_poly.type
_entity_poly.pdbx_seq_one_letter_code
_entity_poly.pdbx_strand_id
1 'polypeptide(L)'
;MPALIGGSDADTTGPERRQMLFRQGATMVEFGEVISMVEYAVGSQAPRDGYSQLIVGIDPNAIPNDGTYNYPFFTDILQTKDVTLDVPLPDLGIDSLVAIEIKNWIGREFEAPLQTSQVLDASSIITLTDTILQKSKLIGKIKTDDASKAVSDTPTTDGSTTNGSTTNGTANNGTATNGTTTNGSGPIQKADKSQELVQVNGHPKHGFDCCAASEELPILPLLDLDTVLDLYFGAIKHLLTPPELEHMVTLLQRLSEPSGMGRKLHARLMDRFNDPTIDNWLFKPYLETIFTGRNYPVSPFSTFAGSDTLSKFPHRQAERAAIISLAALEFKQKLESSRLEPTVIGGRPQCMYLHGWLFNSFREALPGIDEMRKMPSENYIAVLRRGHLFKVNLTDEQGQHVPFAKLESTFQAILDKVHDDSWVGILTADERDSWAEVRQAFKNLSPNNKRYLDMVEGAAFVVSLDDGAPTTPFERMKCWQLNDGFNRWFDKGLKFVVCSNGMSGSVVEHSMIDGMTVRELYDATSSAILNYRRDGPDTLDSRNGVDEIKLDECTCQSSPAIDERITHVRARYLQETSIIGFTTWECVNFGQEYLQLHRVPAKGIFETMVQLASKYFLGENHPCWSAISMGHAHKGRPEIIQTYTAELKAFCDAAENPSIEARKRQMLLFAAARSHVANVNRVQQGKGYERTMSAMQTVLKEDEEMPEIYNDPTYISMRPHWLMTGSTDLGGSGGGEFGMVLRYPDSVWVQYVVDAASAKFSIVTGRDRTQRFCECMERAAKLIHELLEVE
;
A
#
# COMPACT_ATOMS: atom_id res chain seq x y z
N MET A 1 25.66 21.77 52.34
CA MET A 1 24.82 21.98 53.53
C MET A 1 23.36 21.94 53.09
N PRO A 2 22.40 21.54 53.94
CA PRO A 2 22.49 20.64 55.08
C PRO A 2 22.05 19.21 54.70
N ALA A 3 21.76 18.34 55.68
CA ALA A 3 21.53 16.91 55.46
C ALA A 3 20.27 16.58 54.63
N LEU A 4 20.42 15.63 53.69
CA LEU A 4 19.32 14.76 53.29
C LEU A 4 19.01 13.83 54.47
N ILE A 5 17.75 13.79 54.90
CA ILE A 5 17.28 12.83 55.90
C ILE A 5 17.15 11.48 55.21
N GLY A 6 18.03 10.53 55.55
CA GLY A 6 17.90 9.15 55.08
C GLY A 6 16.68 8.48 55.69
N GLY A 7 15.90 7.75 54.89
CA GLY A 7 14.73 6.98 55.34
C GLY A 7 15.08 5.71 56.14
N SER A 8 16.04 5.81 57.07
CA SER A 8 16.54 4.70 57.88
C SER A 8 15.84 4.59 59.24
N ASP A 9 14.53 4.75 59.24
CA ASP A 9 13.58 4.30 60.29
C ASP A 9 12.33 3.72 59.61
N ALA A 10 12.54 2.87 58.60
CA ALA A 10 11.48 2.12 57.95
C ALA A 10 10.89 1.09 58.93
N ASP A 11 9.55 0.98 58.96
CA ASP A 11 8.82 0.03 59.81
C ASP A 11 9.35 -1.41 59.63
N THR A 12 10.06 -1.91 60.64
CA THR A 12 10.62 -3.26 60.68
C THR A 12 9.58 -4.33 61.02
N THR A 13 8.34 -3.96 61.34
CA THR A 13 7.24 -4.90 61.66
C THR A 13 6.42 -5.27 60.42
N GLY A 14 6.48 -4.48 59.35
CA GLY A 14 5.88 -4.81 58.06
C GLY A 14 6.57 -6.00 57.35
N PRO A 15 5.84 -6.79 56.53
CA PRO A 15 6.42 -7.92 55.78
C PRO A 15 7.56 -7.52 54.82
N GLU A 16 8.52 -8.42 54.58
CA GLU A 16 9.73 -8.14 53.78
C GLU A 16 9.46 -7.43 52.44
N ARG A 17 8.46 -7.89 51.67
CA ARG A 17 8.07 -7.29 50.38
C ARG A 17 7.68 -5.81 50.51
N ARG A 18 7.08 -5.41 51.64
CA ARG A 18 6.70 -4.03 51.94
C ARG A 18 7.93 -3.19 52.32
N GLN A 19 8.86 -3.76 53.09
CA GLN A 19 10.16 -3.13 53.39
C GLN A 19 11.02 -2.93 52.13
N MET A 20 10.95 -3.85 51.16
CA MET A 20 11.68 -3.75 49.90
C MET A 20 11.17 -2.58 49.03
N LEU A 21 9.85 -2.39 48.94
CA LEU A 21 9.23 -1.32 48.16
C LEU A 21 9.58 0.09 48.69
N PHE A 22 9.55 0.29 50.02
CA PHE A 22 10.02 1.56 50.60
C PHE A 22 11.50 1.84 50.32
N ARG A 23 12.36 0.81 50.25
CA ARG A 23 13.78 0.96 49.85
C ARG A 23 13.96 1.26 48.35
N GLN A 24 12.92 1.09 47.54
CA GLN A 24 12.88 1.46 46.12
C GLN A 24 12.20 2.82 45.88
N GLY A 25 11.89 3.58 46.94
CA GLY A 25 11.30 4.91 46.84
C GLY A 25 9.77 4.94 46.64
N ALA A 26 9.09 3.79 46.73
CA ALA A 26 7.64 3.71 46.61
C ALA A 26 6.94 4.13 47.93
N THR A 27 5.96 5.02 47.83
CA THR A 27 5.03 5.38 48.91
C THR A 27 3.70 4.65 48.71
N MET A 28 3.21 3.98 49.74
CA MET A 28 1.84 3.46 49.76
C MET A 28 0.87 4.60 50.09
N VAL A 29 -0.19 4.74 49.29
CA VAL A 29 -1.34 5.64 49.54
C VAL A 29 -2.60 4.80 49.69
N GLU A 30 -3.49 5.18 50.61
CA GLU A 30 -4.78 4.51 50.77
C GLU A 30 -5.75 4.89 49.63
N PHE A 31 -6.72 4.01 49.35
CA PHE A 31 -7.67 4.23 48.25
C PHE A 31 -8.47 5.54 48.39
N GLY A 32 -8.74 5.98 49.62
CA GLY A 32 -9.36 7.29 49.89
C GLY A 32 -8.45 8.47 49.51
N GLU A 33 -7.14 8.35 49.70
CA GLU A 33 -6.16 9.37 49.31
C GLU A 33 -6.02 9.46 47.78
N VAL A 34 -6.08 8.31 47.08
CA VAL A 34 -6.14 8.25 45.62
C VAL A 34 -7.40 8.96 45.10
N ILE A 35 -8.57 8.73 45.72
CA ILE A 35 -9.80 9.47 45.39
C ILE A 35 -9.61 10.97 45.62
N SER A 36 -9.11 11.41 46.77
CA SER A 36 -8.89 12.84 47.04
C SER A 36 -7.85 13.50 46.14
N MET A 37 -6.83 12.76 45.66
CA MET A 37 -5.90 13.25 44.64
C MET A 37 -6.59 13.45 43.28
N VAL A 38 -7.48 12.53 42.88
CA VAL A 38 -8.30 12.68 41.67
C VAL A 38 -9.27 13.85 41.80
N GLU A 39 -9.99 13.96 42.92
CA GLU A 39 -10.91 15.07 43.22
C GLU A 39 -10.21 16.44 43.21
N TYR A 40 -8.99 16.54 43.75
CA TYR A 40 -8.18 17.75 43.67
C TYR A 40 -7.74 18.05 42.23
N ALA A 41 -7.28 17.05 41.49
CA ALA A 41 -6.78 17.21 40.12
C ALA A 41 -7.87 17.62 39.11
N VAL A 42 -9.11 17.14 39.26
CA VAL A 42 -10.26 17.60 38.45
C VAL A 42 -10.97 18.83 39.04
N GLY A 43 -10.63 19.21 40.28
CA GLY A 43 -11.23 20.33 40.99
C GLY A 43 -10.71 21.69 40.54
N SER A 44 -11.53 22.74 40.70
CA SER A 44 -11.17 24.11 40.27
C SER A 44 -10.02 24.77 41.05
N GLN A 45 -9.32 24.01 41.91
CA GLN A 45 -8.21 24.48 42.75
C GLN A 45 -6.84 24.16 42.13
N ALA A 46 -6.62 22.95 41.60
CA ALA A 46 -5.33 22.56 40.99
C ALA A 46 -4.83 23.53 39.87
N PRO A 47 -5.70 24.08 38.99
CA PRO A 47 -5.28 25.09 38.02
C PRO A 47 -4.86 26.44 38.63
N ARG A 48 -5.29 26.76 39.86
CA ARG A 48 -4.89 27.98 40.59
C ARG A 48 -3.55 27.80 41.29
N ASP A 49 -3.29 26.58 41.75
CA ASP A 49 -2.05 26.20 42.44
C ASP A 49 -0.90 25.89 41.45
N GLY A 50 -1.18 25.94 40.14
CA GLY A 50 -0.19 25.87 39.05
C GLY A 50 -0.05 24.49 38.39
N TYR A 51 -0.89 23.52 38.74
CA TYR A 51 -0.81 22.14 38.25
C TYR A 51 -1.76 21.88 37.07
N SER A 52 -1.27 21.17 36.05
CA SER A 52 -2.08 20.69 34.92
C SER A 52 -1.56 19.31 34.46
N GLN A 53 -2.34 18.26 34.69
CA GLN A 53 -2.03 16.89 34.28
C GLN A 53 -3.29 16.18 33.75
N LEU A 54 -3.06 15.22 32.86
CA LEU A 54 -4.07 14.38 32.23
C LEU A 54 -3.93 12.95 32.77
N ILE A 55 -4.99 12.38 33.34
CA ILE A 55 -4.99 10.98 33.81
C ILE A 55 -5.26 10.06 32.62
N VAL A 56 -4.21 9.48 32.04
CA VAL A 56 -4.32 8.58 30.88
C VAL A 56 -4.51 7.13 31.33
N GLY A 57 -5.73 6.83 31.79
CA GLY A 57 -6.23 5.47 31.96
C GLY A 57 -5.83 4.73 33.24
N ILE A 58 -6.59 3.67 33.52
CA ILE A 58 -6.33 2.63 34.52
C ILE A 58 -6.62 1.30 33.81
N ASP A 59 -5.71 0.32 33.85
CA ASP A 59 -6.00 -1.04 33.38
C ASP A 59 -6.74 -1.82 34.48
N PRO A 60 -8.01 -2.24 34.28
CA PRO A 60 -8.74 -3.04 35.26
C PRO A 60 -8.10 -4.41 35.55
N ASN A 61 -7.27 -4.91 34.62
CA ASN A 61 -6.63 -6.23 34.73
C ASN A 61 -5.30 -6.18 35.50
N ALA A 62 -4.75 -4.98 35.73
CA ALA A 62 -3.53 -4.76 36.51
C ALA A 62 -3.77 -4.77 38.04
N ILE A 63 -4.99 -5.11 38.49
CA ILE A 63 -5.41 -5.12 39.89
C ILE A 63 -5.31 -6.56 40.45
N PRO A 64 -4.37 -6.87 41.36
CA PRO A 64 -4.39 -8.11 42.12
C PRO A 64 -5.50 -8.09 43.17
N ASN A 65 -6.02 -9.27 43.54
CA ASN A 65 -7.06 -9.41 44.57
C ASN A 65 -6.63 -8.99 46.01
N ASP A 66 -5.41 -8.46 46.20
CA ASP A 66 -4.92 -7.88 47.46
C ASP A 66 -4.97 -6.33 47.50
N GLY A 67 -5.38 -5.67 46.41
CA GLY A 67 -5.54 -4.22 46.34
C GLY A 67 -4.24 -3.43 46.17
N THR A 68 -3.13 -4.07 45.80
CA THR A 68 -1.86 -3.38 45.55
C THR A 68 -1.70 -2.93 44.09
N TYR A 69 -1.34 -1.65 43.87
CA TYR A 69 -1.05 -1.10 42.55
C TYR A 69 0.45 -1.17 42.23
N ASN A 70 0.80 -1.35 40.94
CA ASN A 70 2.17 -1.66 40.54
C ASN A 70 2.58 -0.91 39.25
N TYR A 71 2.95 0.37 39.37
CA TYR A 71 3.45 1.19 38.27
C TYR A 71 4.68 2.03 38.68
N PRO A 72 5.79 2.01 37.92
CA PRO A 72 6.79 3.07 37.96
C PRO A 72 6.29 4.25 37.11
N PHE A 73 6.21 5.44 37.71
CA PHE A 73 5.86 6.68 37.00
C PHE A 73 7.02 7.67 37.02
N PHE A 74 7.07 8.54 36.00
CA PHE A 74 8.01 9.65 35.75
C PHE A 74 9.36 9.36 35.08
N THR A 75 9.33 9.42 33.74
CA THR A 75 10.31 10.13 32.90
C THR A 75 9.58 10.82 31.75
N ASP A 76 10.05 12.03 31.37
CA ASP A 76 9.66 12.85 30.22
C ASP A 76 8.20 12.81 29.72
N ILE A 77 7.32 13.57 30.39
CA ILE A 77 6.02 13.98 29.85
C ILE A 77 6.22 15.24 28.98
N LEU A 78 5.83 15.18 27.70
CA LEU A 78 5.75 16.35 26.82
C LEU A 78 4.85 17.45 27.44
N GLN A 79 5.23 18.72 27.34
CA GLN A 79 4.43 19.78 27.93
C GLN A 79 3.07 19.87 27.23
N THR A 80 1.99 20.04 27.98
CA THR A 80 0.61 20.17 27.47
C THR A 80 0.36 21.45 26.65
N LYS A 81 1.43 22.21 26.33
CA LYS A 81 1.44 23.32 25.38
C LYS A 81 1.81 22.90 23.96
N ASP A 82 2.37 21.70 23.79
CA ASP A 82 2.95 21.22 22.53
C ASP A 82 2.01 20.28 21.74
N VAL A 83 0.80 20.00 22.26
CA VAL A 83 -0.24 19.21 21.58
C VAL A 83 -1.37 20.14 21.14
N THR A 84 -1.32 20.59 19.89
CA THR A 84 -2.39 21.33 19.23
C THR A 84 -3.62 20.42 19.05
N LEU A 85 -4.78 20.83 19.58
CA LEU A 85 -6.01 20.01 19.55
C LEU A 85 -6.81 20.15 18.23
N ASP A 86 -6.40 21.09 17.39
CA ASP A 86 -6.94 21.41 16.06
C ASP A 86 -6.29 20.61 14.92
N VAL A 87 -5.26 19.78 15.19
CA VAL A 87 -4.65 18.88 14.18
C VAL A 87 -5.20 17.43 14.25
N PRO A 88 -5.23 16.69 13.12
CA PRO A 88 -5.58 15.28 13.09
C PRO A 88 -4.67 14.41 13.98
N LEU A 89 -5.21 13.34 14.57
CA LEU A 89 -4.40 12.32 15.26
C LEU A 89 -3.24 11.75 14.41
N PRO A 90 -3.41 11.47 13.10
CA PRO A 90 -2.31 11.01 12.25
C PRO A 90 -1.11 11.97 12.14
N ASP A 91 -1.34 13.28 12.28
CA ASP A 91 -0.29 14.30 12.18
C ASP A 91 0.53 14.40 13.48
N LEU A 92 -0.01 13.88 14.59
CA LEU A 92 0.73 13.60 15.84
C LEU A 92 1.53 12.28 15.77
N GLY A 93 1.51 11.59 14.63
CA GLY A 93 2.24 10.33 14.41
C GLY A 93 1.49 9.06 14.79
N ILE A 94 0.17 9.14 15.03
CA ILE A 94 -0.67 7.96 15.26
C ILE A 94 -0.83 7.17 13.95
N ASP A 95 -0.48 5.88 13.98
CA ASP A 95 -0.65 4.98 12.83
C ASP A 95 -1.99 4.22 12.86
N SER A 96 -2.24 3.40 11.83
CA SER A 96 -3.48 2.64 11.70
C SER A 96 -3.69 1.55 12.78
N LEU A 97 -2.63 1.06 13.43
CA LEU A 97 -2.74 0.07 14.50
C LEU A 97 -3.10 0.75 15.82
N VAL A 98 -2.39 1.83 16.16
CA VAL A 98 -2.72 2.66 17.33
C VAL A 98 -4.13 3.27 17.19
N ALA A 99 -4.54 3.65 15.97
CA ALA A 99 -5.91 4.07 15.70
C ALA A 99 -6.96 2.95 15.87
N ILE A 100 -6.63 1.68 15.60
CA ILE A 100 -7.51 0.53 15.91
C ILE A 100 -7.67 0.39 17.43
N GLU A 101 -6.59 0.54 18.20
CA GLU A 101 -6.64 0.49 19.66
C GLU A 101 -7.45 1.64 20.25
N ILE A 102 -7.22 2.88 19.80
CA ILE A 102 -8.00 4.08 20.17
C ILE A 102 -9.48 3.86 19.83
N LYS A 103 -9.81 3.41 18.62
CA LYS A 103 -11.18 3.10 18.18
C LYS A 103 -11.83 2.01 19.05
N ASN A 104 -11.08 0.97 19.42
CA ASN A 104 -11.54 -0.11 20.29
C ASN A 104 -11.77 0.38 21.73
N TRP A 105 -10.91 1.27 22.24
CA TRP A 105 -11.04 1.90 23.55
C TRP A 105 -12.27 2.83 23.60
N ILE A 106 -12.42 3.74 22.64
CA ILE A 106 -13.59 4.62 22.49
C ILE A 106 -14.91 3.80 22.47
N GLY A 107 -14.92 2.70 21.72
CA GLY A 107 -16.10 1.83 21.60
C GLY A 107 -16.48 1.11 22.89
N ARG A 108 -15.54 0.91 23.82
CA ARG A 108 -15.80 0.39 25.18
C ARG A 108 -16.21 1.51 26.13
N GLU A 109 -15.33 2.48 26.35
CA GLU A 109 -15.47 3.43 27.46
C GLU A 109 -16.62 4.42 27.26
N PHE A 110 -16.87 4.86 26.02
CA PHE A 110 -17.91 5.84 25.70
C PHE A 110 -19.18 5.22 25.09
N GLU A 111 -19.29 3.89 25.02
CA GLU A 111 -20.31 3.17 24.25
C GLU A 111 -20.46 3.68 22.78
N ALA A 112 -19.39 4.24 22.19
CA ALA A 112 -19.44 5.00 20.93
C ALA A 112 -18.80 4.20 19.76
N PRO A 113 -19.59 3.50 18.93
CA PRO A 113 -19.04 2.66 17.85
C PRO A 113 -18.51 3.49 16.67
N LEU A 114 -17.18 3.63 16.60
CA LEU A 114 -16.45 4.20 15.47
C LEU A 114 -15.89 3.12 14.52
N GLN A 115 -15.68 3.49 13.27
CA GLN A 115 -14.75 2.78 12.36
C GLN A 115 -13.33 3.35 12.53
N THR A 116 -12.28 2.61 12.16
CA THR A 116 -10.88 3.09 12.23
C THR A 116 -10.66 4.33 11.37
N SER A 117 -11.29 4.37 10.19
CA SER A 117 -11.39 5.56 9.33
C SER A 117 -11.80 6.79 10.12
N GLN A 118 -12.88 6.74 10.92
CA GLN A 118 -13.35 7.89 11.68
C GLN A 118 -12.37 8.41 12.76
N VAL A 119 -11.36 7.62 13.15
CA VAL A 119 -10.28 8.04 14.06
C VAL A 119 -9.09 8.65 13.29
N LEU A 120 -8.80 8.14 12.09
CA LEU A 120 -7.73 8.64 11.20
C LEU A 120 -8.15 9.85 10.35
N ASP A 121 -9.45 9.96 10.05
CA ASP A 121 -10.01 10.93 9.10
C ASP A 121 -10.59 12.17 9.81
N ALA A 122 -10.63 12.16 11.14
CA ALA A 122 -11.02 13.31 11.95
C ALA A 122 -10.04 14.46 11.72
N SER A 123 -10.55 15.58 11.22
CA SER A 123 -9.77 16.78 10.90
C SER A 123 -9.07 17.42 12.10
N SER A 124 -9.51 17.09 13.32
CA SER A 124 -8.86 17.45 14.57
C SER A 124 -9.24 16.50 15.71
N ILE A 125 -8.54 16.56 16.84
CA ILE A 125 -8.97 15.88 18.08
C ILE A 125 -10.36 16.38 18.53
N ILE A 126 -10.66 17.65 18.31
CA ILE A 126 -11.98 18.24 18.60
C ILE A 126 -13.06 17.59 17.71
N THR A 127 -12.83 17.47 16.39
CA THR A 127 -13.76 16.85 15.44
C THR A 127 -13.99 15.35 15.76
N LEU A 128 -12.94 14.65 16.21
CA LEU A 128 -13.08 13.29 16.71
C LEU A 128 -13.95 13.26 17.97
N THR A 129 -13.73 14.18 18.91
CA THR A 129 -14.51 14.31 20.15
C THR A 129 -15.98 14.55 19.83
N ASP A 130 -16.32 15.47 18.93
CA ASP A 130 -17.71 15.68 18.47
C ASP A 130 -18.33 14.40 17.89
N THR A 131 -17.56 13.63 17.11
CA THR A 131 -18.00 12.36 16.52
C THR A 131 -18.23 11.28 17.60
N ILE A 132 -17.39 11.24 18.64
CA ILE A 132 -17.59 10.38 19.82
C ILE A 132 -18.86 10.78 20.55
N LEU A 133 -19.04 12.07 20.84
CA LEU A 133 -20.19 12.60 21.57
C LEU A 133 -21.50 12.28 20.82
N GLN A 134 -21.57 12.54 19.51
CA GLN A 134 -22.74 12.24 18.67
C GLN A 134 -23.10 10.74 18.65
N LYS A 135 -22.12 9.84 18.77
CA LYS A 135 -22.31 8.38 18.74
C LYS A 135 -22.39 7.73 20.11
N SER A 136 -22.09 8.44 21.19
CA SER A 136 -22.05 7.89 22.54
C SER A 136 -23.46 7.66 23.09
N LYS A 137 -23.75 6.41 23.47
CA LYS A 137 -25.00 6.05 24.16
C LYS A 137 -25.09 6.61 25.58
N LEU A 138 -24.01 7.15 26.12
CA LEU A 138 -23.98 7.73 27.47
C LEU A 138 -24.69 9.09 27.53
N ILE A 139 -24.61 9.91 26.47
CA ILE A 139 -25.22 11.25 26.45
C ILE A 139 -26.76 11.18 26.49
N GLY A 140 -27.35 10.09 25.98
CA GLY A 140 -28.77 9.82 26.11
C GLY A 140 -29.23 9.61 27.57
N LYS A 141 -28.34 9.13 28.44
CA LYS A 141 -28.62 8.87 29.87
C LYS A 141 -28.49 10.15 30.71
N ILE A 142 -27.55 11.04 30.37
CA ILE A 142 -27.34 12.31 31.10
C ILE A 142 -28.63 13.15 31.12
N LYS A 143 -29.42 13.15 30.04
CA LYS A 143 -30.68 13.92 29.95
C LYS A 143 -31.87 13.34 30.73
N THR A 144 -31.78 12.13 31.30
CA THR A 144 -32.88 11.55 32.11
C THR A 144 -32.73 11.80 33.61
N ASP A 145 -31.51 12.01 34.10
CA ASP A 145 -31.23 11.87 35.53
C ASP A 145 -31.32 13.22 36.28
N ASP A 146 -30.97 14.33 35.63
CA ASP A 146 -31.06 15.70 36.17
C ASP A 146 -32.50 16.17 36.48
N ALA A 147 -33.53 15.50 35.92
CA ALA A 147 -34.93 15.87 36.12
C ALA A 147 -35.48 15.58 37.54
N SER A 148 -34.62 15.12 38.47
CA SER A 148 -35.05 14.49 39.73
C SER A 148 -34.59 15.19 41.03
N LYS A 149 -33.98 16.39 40.98
CA LYS A 149 -33.40 17.01 42.19
C LYS A 149 -33.34 18.55 42.31
N ALA A 150 -34.38 19.27 41.88
CA ALA A 150 -34.63 20.65 42.35
C ALA A 150 -36.13 20.99 42.41
N VAL A 151 -36.58 21.55 43.53
CA VAL A 151 -37.92 22.11 43.78
C VAL A 151 -37.74 23.44 44.52
N SER A 152 -38.68 24.38 44.35
CA SER A 152 -38.62 25.82 44.74
C SER A 152 -37.50 26.61 44.02
N ASP A 153 -37.75 27.77 43.40
CA ASP A 153 -38.88 28.70 43.52
C ASP A 153 -39.45 29.19 42.17
N THR A 154 -40.72 29.60 42.18
CA THR A 154 -41.38 30.43 41.16
C THR A 154 -41.58 31.84 41.74
N PRO A 155 -41.59 32.93 40.93
CA PRO A 155 -42.89 33.32 40.38
C PRO A 155 -42.87 34.10 39.02
N THR A 156 -43.94 33.93 38.22
CA THR A 156 -44.69 34.96 37.43
C THR A 156 -43.97 35.96 36.48
N THR A 157 -44.52 36.42 35.34
CA THR A 157 -45.78 36.19 34.59
C THR A 157 -45.66 36.79 33.18
N ASP A 158 -46.64 36.51 32.31
CA ASP A 158 -47.02 37.25 31.09
C ASP A 158 -46.03 37.25 29.89
N GLY A 159 -46.49 37.27 28.63
CA GLY A 159 -47.88 37.33 28.16
C GLY A 159 -48.05 36.99 26.67
N SER A 160 -49.30 37.04 26.24
CA SER A 160 -49.84 36.69 24.91
C SER A 160 -49.27 37.56 23.75
N THR A 161 -49.53 37.33 22.44
CA THR A 161 -50.84 37.01 21.81
C THR A 161 -50.69 36.64 20.31
N THR A 162 -51.41 35.60 19.83
CA THR A 162 -52.32 35.51 18.62
C THR A 162 -52.04 36.30 17.31
N ASN A 163 -52.52 35.93 16.09
CA ASN A 163 -53.33 34.81 15.55
C ASN A 163 -53.35 34.82 13.99
N GLY A 164 -53.90 33.76 13.37
CA GLY A 164 -54.41 33.71 11.97
C GLY A 164 -53.52 32.89 11.01
N SER A 165 -53.93 31.82 10.28
CA SER A 165 -55.19 31.47 9.57
C SER A 165 -55.47 32.37 8.35
N THR A 166 -55.82 31.89 7.15
CA THR A 166 -56.85 30.86 6.87
C THR A 166 -56.39 29.60 6.09
N THR A 167 -57.13 29.15 5.07
CA THR A 167 -57.48 27.70 4.90
C THR A 167 -58.03 27.32 3.50
N ASN A 168 -58.12 26.00 3.22
CA ASN A 168 -58.80 25.32 2.08
C ASN A 168 -57.99 25.27 0.76
N GLY A 169 -58.06 24.25 -0.10
CA GLY A 169 -58.79 22.95 -0.10
C GLY A 169 -58.80 22.31 -1.52
N THR A 170 -59.43 21.18 -1.88
CA THR A 170 -60.22 20.18 -1.11
C THR A 170 -60.42 18.87 -1.93
N ALA A 171 -60.18 17.68 -1.34
CA ALA A 171 -60.70 16.34 -1.76
C ALA A 171 -60.22 15.74 -3.13
N ASN A 172 -60.44 14.46 -3.52
CA ASN A 172 -61.02 13.28 -2.84
C ASN A 172 -60.59 11.93 -3.48
N ASN A 173 -60.92 10.79 -2.82
CA ASN A 173 -60.96 9.38 -3.31
C ASN A 173 -59.61 8.70 -3.69
N GLY A 174 -59.39 7.40 -3.41
CA GLY A 174 -60.17 6.46 -2.60
C GLY A 174 -59.58 5.02 -2.53
N THR A 175 -60.00 4.28 -1.49
CA THR A 175 -60.20 2.80 -1.36
C THR A 175 -59.76 1.84 -2.50
N ALA A 176 -59.23 0.62 -2.23
CA ALA A 176 -59.24 -0.17 -0.98
C ALA A 176 -58.31 -1.43 -0.95
N THR A 177 -57.97 -1.85 0.28
CA THR A 177 -57.79 -3.23 0.81
C THR A 177 -56.93 -4.29 0.08
N ASN A 178 -55.93 -4.82 0.79
CA ASN A 178 -56.12 -6.08 1.54
C ASN A 178 -55.04 -6.38 2.60
N GLY A 179 -55.46 -6.57 3.86
CA GLY A 179 -54.81 -7.50 4.80
C GLY A 179 -55.46 -8.90 4.66
N THR A 180 -55.34 -9.84 5.61
CA THR A 180 -54.93 -9.71 7.01
C THR A 180 -54.59 -11.11 7.61
N THR A 181 -53.47 -11.23 8.36
CA THR A 181 -53.22 -12.21 9.46
C THR A 181 -53.37 -13.74 9.17
N THR A 182 -53.04 -14.72 10.04
CA THR A 182 -52.81 -14.83 11.51
C THR A 182 -51.63 -15.75 11.90
N ASN A 183 -51.26 -15.74 13.19
CA ASN A 183 -50.07 -16.39 13.78
C ASN A 183 -50.24 -17.89 14.14
N GLY A 184 -49.12 -18.60 14.28
CA GLY A 184 -48.96 -19.87 15.03
C GLY A 184 -47.59 -19.89 15.73
N SER A 185 -47.43 -20.53 16.91
CA SER A 185 -46.38 -20.11 17.86
C SER A 185 -45.48 -21.20 18.50
N GLY A 186 -44.16 -20.93 18.46
CA GLY A 186 -43.13 -21.39 19.42
C GLY A 186 -42.55 -22.81 19.26
N PRO A 187 -41.48 -23.16 20.01
CA PRO A 187 -40.68 -22.34 20.94
C PRO A 187 -39.19 -22.15 20.52
N ILE A 188 -38.41 -21.40 21.31
CA ILE A 188 -36.98 -21.12 21.09
C ILE A 188 -36.09 -21.94 22.06
N GLN A 189 -34.96 -22.47 21.57
CA GLN A 189 -33.79 -22.83 22.40
C GLN A 189 -32.49 -22.26 21.79
N LYS A 190 -31.36 -22.36 22.51
CA LYS A 190 -30.18 -21.48 22.37
C LYS A 190 -28.95 -22.15 21.74
N ALA A 191 -28.07 -21.29 21.22
CA ALA A 191 -26.67 -21.54 20.81
C ALA A 191 -26.48 -22.37 19.53
N ASP A 192 -25.38 -22.22 18.78
CA ASP A 192 -24.12 -21.51 19.11
C ASP A 192 -23.62 -20.56 17.99
N LYS A 193 -22.52 -19.83 18.25
CA LYS A 193 -21.93 -18.82 17.37
C LYS A 193 -21.20 -19.44 16.17
N SER A 194 -21.52 -18.97 14.97
CA SER A 194 -20.62 -19.00 13.81
C SER A 194 -20.76 -17.70 13.02
N GLN A 195 -19.72 -17.31 12.28
CA GLN A 195 -19.60 -15.99 11.65
C GLN A 195 -20.75 -15.66 10.68
N GLU A 196 -21.21 -14.41 10.69
CA GLU A 196 -22.10 -13.90 9.64
C GLU A 196 -21.32 -13.77 8.33
N LEU A 197 -21.54 -14.72 7.42
CA LEU A 197 -21.23 -14.56 6.01
C LEU A 197 -22.19 -13.50 5.43
N VAL A 198 -21.69 -12.29 5.21
CA VAL A 198 -22.45 -11.21 4.58
C VAL A 198 -22.67 -11.57 3.10
N GLN A 199 -23.85 -12.12 2.78
CA GLN A 199 -24.29 -12.24 1.40
C GLN A 199 -24.62 -10.85 0.84
N VAL A 200 -23.69 -10.26 0.07
CA VAL A 200 -23.94 -9.02 -0.69
C VAL A 200 -24.78 -9.34 -1.94
N ASN A 201 -26.00 -9.84 -1.73
CA ASN A 201 -27.00 -10.05 -2.77
C ASN A 201 -27.88 -8.80 -2.95
N GLY A 202 -27.24 -7.72 -3.42
CA GLY A 202 -27.86 -6.47 -3.80
C GLY A 202 -26.85 -5.57 -4.49
N HIS A 203 -27.24 -4.90 -5.57
CA HIS A 203 -26.33 -3.98 -6.26
C HIS A 203 -25.87 -2.85 -5.32
N PRO A 204 -24.60 -2.40 -5.40
CA PRO A 204 -24.09 -1.34 -4.55
C PRO A 204 -24.84 -0.04 -4.78
N LYS A 205 -25.05 0.75 -3.72
CA LYS A 205 -25.82 2.01 -3.74
C LYS A 205 -25.34 3.01 -4.79
N HIS A 206 -24.05 2.96 -5.12
CA HIS A 206 -23.37 3.81 -6.11
C HIS A 206 -23.15 3.14 -7.48
N GLY A 207 -23.57 1.89 -7.69
CA GLY A 207 -23.54 1.24 -9.01
C GLY A 207 -22.19 0.68 -9.50
N PHE A 208 -21.15 0.64 -8.66
CA PHE A 208 -19.82 0.12 -9.05
C PHE A 208 -19.44 -1.13 -8.25
N ASP A 209 -19.60 -2.32 -8.82
CA ASP A 209 -19.35 -3.60 -8.13
C ASP A 209 -17.90 -3.71 -7.58
N CYS A 210 -16.92 -3.14 -8.28
CA CYS A 210 -15.52 -3.07 -7.83
C CYS A 210 -15.29 -2.23 -6.54
N CYS A 211 -16.31 -1.55 -6.03
CA CYS A 211 -16.32 -0.84 -4.76
C CYS A 211 -17.46 -1.31 -3.82
N ALA A 212 -18.04 -2.49 -4.03
CA ALA A 212 -19.26 -2.94 -3.32
C ALA A 212 -19.14 -3.04 -1.78
N ALA A 213 -17.92 -3.07 -1.24
CA ALA A 213 -17.66 -3.00 0.21
C ALA A 213 -17.74 -1.56 0.79
N SER A 214 -18.00 -0.54 -0.04
CA SER A 214 -18.23 0.85 0.37
C SER A 214 -19.71 1.21 0.21
N GLU A 215 -20.27 1.98 1.16
CA GLU A 215 -21.66 2.44 1.05
C GLU A 215 -21.84 3.57 0.03
N GLU A 216 -20.83 4.42 -0.12
CA GLU A 216 -20.75 5.53 -1.08
C GLU A 216 -19.51 5.34 -1.95
N LEU A 217 -19.48 5.93 -3.15
CA LEU A 217 -18.32 5.83 -4.03
C LEU A 217 -17.15 6.67 -3.46
N PRO A 218 -15.99 6.08 -3.13
CA PRO A 218 -14.90 6.87 -2.57
C PRO A 218 -14.18 7.65 -3.69
N ILE A 219 -14.51 8.94 -3.84
CA ILE A 219 -13.94 9.80 -4.89
C ILE A 219 -12.55 10.30 -4.47
N LEU A 220 -11.58 10.28 -5.40
CA LEU A 220 -10.28 10.91 -5.20
C LEU A 220 -10.42 12.44 -5.32
N PRO A 221 -10.15 13.23 -4.27
CA PRO A 221 -10.32 14.69 -4.33
C PRO A 221 -9.30 15.37 -5.26
N LEU A 222 -9.62 16.60 -5.66
CA LEU A 222 -8.71 17.53 -6.32
C LEU A 222 -8.58 18.78 -5.44
N LEU A 223 -7.36 19.08 -4.98
CA LEU A 223 -7.06 20.29 -4.20
C LEU A 223 -7.02 21.54 -5.09
N ASP A 224 -7.16 22.74 -4.52
CA ASP A 224 -6.81 23.98 -5.23
C ASP A 224 -5.31 24.03 -5.59
N LEU A 225 -4.99 24.74 -6.66
CA LEU A 225 -3.61 24.89 -7.14
C LEU A 225 -2.68 25.47 -6.05
N ASP A 226 -3.07 26.49 -5.29
CA ASP A 226 -2.16 27.07 -4.29
C ASP A 226 -1.76 26.03 -3.24
N THR A 227 -2.74 25.24 -2.77
CA THR A 227 -2.50 24.13 -1.83
C THR A 227 -1.58 23.05 -2.43
N VAL A 228 -1.71 22.74 -3.73
CA VAL A 228 -0.79 21.80 -4.42
C VAL A 228 0.63 22.35 -4.45
N LEU A 229 0.80 23.63 -4.73
CA LEU A 229 2.11 24.27 -4.85
C LEU A 229 2.78 24.48 -3.49
N ASP A 230 2.03 24.86 -2.45
CA ASP A 230 2.52 24.93 -1.06
C ASP A 230 2.96 23.56 -0.54
N LEU A 231 2.21 22.49 -0.83
CA LEU A 231 2.58 21.12 -0.48
C LEU A 231 3.82 20.65 -1.23
N TYR A 232 3.91 20.93 -2.53
CA TYR A 232 5.10 20.61 -3.33
C TYR A 232 6.34 21.37 -2.84
N PHE A 233 6.24 22.69 -2.64
CA PHE A 233 7.33 23.52 -2.12
C PHE A 233 7.76 23.09 -0.72
N GLY A 234 6.80 22.84 0.17
CA GLY A 234 7.03 22.32 1.51
C GLY A 234 7.80 21.00 1.52
N ALA A 235 7.62 20.17 0.49
CA ALA A 235 8.27 18.87 0.35
C ALA A 235 9.70 18.93 -0.24
N ILE A 236 10.10 20.01 -0.93
CA ILE A 236 11.44 20.10 -1.57
C ILE A 236 12.35 21.21 -1.05
N LYS A 237 11.82 22.25 -0.39
CA LYS A 237 12.56 23.50 -0.06
C LYS A 237 13.87 23.31 0.75
N HIS A 238 14.00 22.23 1.53
CA HIS A 238 15.20 21.91 2.32
C HIS A 238 16.26 21.10 1.55
N LEU A 239 15.98 20.76 0.28
CA LEU A 239 16.88 20.09 -0.66
C LEU A 239 17.56 21.08 -1.62
N LEU A 240 17.03 22.30 -1.72
CA LEU A 240 17.50 23.34 -2.63
C LEU A 240 18.59 24.21 -1.98
N THR A 241 19.58 24.63 -2.77
CA THR A 241 20.49 25.72 -2.40
C THR A 241 19.74 27.07 -2.41
N PRO A 242 20.25 28.13 -1.75
CA PRO A 242 19.54 29.42 -1.71
C PRO A 242 19.18 30.02 -3.09
N PRO A 243 20.03 29.96 -4.14
CA PRO A 243 19.67 30.43 -5.48
C PRO A 243 18.58 29.57 -6.15
N GLU A 244 18.65 28.25 -5.99
CA GLU A 244 17.63 27.32 -6.52
C GLU A 244 16.28 27.52 -5.81
N LEU A 245 16.31 27.86 -4.51
CA LEU A 245 15.12 28.18 -3.73
C LEU A 245 14.45 29.48 -4.22
N GLU A 246 15.22 30.55 -4.46
CA GLU A 246 14.71 31.82 -4.99
C GLU A 246 14.12 31.65 -6.41
N HIS A 247 14.80 30.87 -7.26
CA HIS A 247 14.32 30.51 -8.60
C HIS A 247 13.04 29.66 -8.56
N MET A 248 13.00 28.62 -7.71
CA MET A 248 11.81 27.77 -7.54
C MET A 248 10.60 28.55 -7.01
N VAL A 249 10.79 29.48 -6.07
CA VAL A 249 9.73 30.39 -5.61
C VAL A 249 9.21 31.24 -6.78
N THR A 250 10.10 31.75 -7.64
CA THR A 250 9.72 32.53 -8.83
C THR A 250 8.92 31.69 -9.83
N LEU A 251 9.33 30.44 -10.09
CA LEU A 251 8.62 29.51 -10.98
C LEU A 251 7.22 29.15 -10.46
N LEU A 252 7.09 28.90 -9.15
CA LEU A 252 5.81 28.56 -8.52
C LEU A 252 4.86 29.76 -8.51
N GLN A 253 5.36 30.98 -8.29
CA GLN A 253 4.57 32.21 -8.41
C GLN A 253 4.04 32.42 -9.84
N ARG A 254 4.87 32.23 -10.87
CA ARG A 254 4.43 32.29 -12.28
C ARG A 254 3.36 31.23 -12.61
N LEU A 255 3.44 30.06 -11.98
CA LEU A 255 2.46 28.99 -12.17
C LEU A 255 1.12 29.28 -11.47
N SER A 256 1.13 29.93 -10.30
CA SER A 256 -0.08 30.26 -9.53
C SER A 256 -0.83 31.51 -10.02
N GLU A 257 -0.20 32.34 -10.88
CA GLU A 257 -0.77 33.57 -11.45
C GLU A 257 -2.24 33.42 -11.88
N PRO A 258 -3.16 34.32 -11.47
CA PRO A 258 -4.60 34.18 -11.74
C PRO A 258 -5.00 34.03 -13.22
N SER A 259 -4.23 34.62 -14.15
CA SER A 259 -4.40 34.46 -15.60
C SER A 259 -3.32 33.59 -16.27
N GLY A 260 -2.41 33.04 -15.48
CA GLY A 260 -1.27 32.22 -15.91
C GLY A 260 -1.70 30.85 -16.42
N MET A 261 -0.75 30.13 -17.04
CA MET A 261 -1.05 28.82 -17.64
C MET A 261 -1.35 27.75 -16.57
N GLY A 262 -0.72 27.80 -15.39
CA GLY A 262 -1.00 26.83 -14.31
C GLY A 262 -2.46 26.84 -13.87
N ARG A 263 -3.06 28.02 -13.64
CA ARG A 263 -4.50 28.13 -13.34
C ARG A 263 -5.39 27.62 -14.48
N LYS A 264 -5.01 27.81 -15.75
CA LYS A 264 -5.77 27.27 -16.91
C LYS A 264 -5.71 25.73 -16.99
N LEU A 265 -4.56 25.13 -16.70
CA LEU A 265 -4.40 23.67 -16.69
C LEU A 265 -5.12 23.04 -15.49
N HIS A 266 -5.00 23.65 -14.31
CA HIS A 266 -5.73 23.23 -13.12
C HIS A 266 -7.25 23.34 -13.30
N ALA A 267 -7.75 24.42 -13.90
CA ALA A 267 -9.17 24.57 -14.23
C ALA A 267 -9.69 23.43 -15.12
N ARG A 268 -8.90 22.93 -16.08
CA ARG A 268 -9.30 21.77 -16.91
C ARG A 268 -9.32 20.45 -16.13
N LEU A 269 -8.46 20.30 -15.12
CA LEU A 269 -8.57 19.17 -14.18
C LEU A 269 -9.81 19.32 -13.29
N MET A 270 -10.20 20.55 -12.94
CA MET A 270 -11.42 20.84 -12.19
C MET A 270 -12.68 20.60 -13.04
N ASP A 271 -12.70 21.00 -14.32
CA ASP A 271 -13.76 20.64 -15.26
C ASP A 271 -13.89 19.09 -15.34
N ARG A 272 -12.75 18.40 -15.48
CA ARG A 272 -12.66 16.93 -15.51
C ARG A 272 -13.02 16.24 -14.19
N PHE A 273 -12.96 16.95 -13.06
CA PHE A 273 -13.40 16.48 -11.74
C PHE A 273 -14.90 16.66 -11.52
N ASN A 274 -15.50 17.70 -12.12
CA ASN A 274 -16.94 17.97 -12.03
C ASN A 274 -17.77 17.29 -13.15
N ASP A 275 -17.12 16.67 -14.14
CA ASP A 275 -17.79 15.93 -15.22
C ASP A 275 -18.38 14.60 -14.68
N PRO A 276 -19.72 14.43 -14.67
CA PRO A 276 -20.38 13.24 -14.12
C PRO A 276 -20.18 11.97 -14.97
N THR A 277 -19.49 12.05 -16.10
CA THR A 277 -19.09 10.89 -16.92
C THR A 277 -17.71 10.34 -16.57
N ILE A 278 -17.02 10.93 -15.58
CA ILE A 278 -15.61 10.66 -15.26
C ILE A 278 -15.45 10.22 -13.80
N ASP A 279 -15.67 8.93 -13.54
CA ASP A 279 -15.62 8.33 -12.18
C ASP A 279 -14.30 8.55 -11.41
N ASN A 280 -13.22 8.90 -12.10
CA ASN A 280 -11.95 9.32 -11.51
C ASN A 280 -11.20 10.28 -12.47
N TRP A 281 -11.01 11.53 -12.02
CA TRP A 281 -10.36 12.59 -12.80
C TRP A 281 -8.91 12.25 -13.18
N LEU A 282 -8.14 11.70 -12.24
CA LEU A 282 -6.70 11.45 -12.37
C LEU A 282 -6.39 10.21 -13.23
N PHE A 283 -7.29 9.22 -13.27
CA PHE A 283 -6.99 7.88 -13.79
C PHE A 283 -6.33 7.85 -15.18
N LYS A 284 -6.92 8.59 -16.14
CA LYS A 284 -6.37 8.67 -17.51
C LYS A 284 -5.07 9.52 -17.58
N PRO A 285 -5.02 10.77 -17.07
CA PRO A 285 -3.79 11.54 -16.98
C PRO A 285 -2.62 10.80 -16.31
N TYR A 286 -2.88 10.01 -15.26
CA TYR A 286 -1.88 9.17 -14.61
C TYR A 286 -1.36 8.06 -15.54
N LEU A 287 -2.25 7.33 -16.21
CA LEU A 287 -1.87 6.27 -17.15
C LEU A 287 -0.97 6.82 -18.26
N GLU A 288 -1.33 7.98 -18.83
CA GLU A 288 -0.59 8.64 -19.90
C GLU A 288 0.76 9.19 -19.40
N THR A 289 0.81 9.95 -18.30
CA THR A 289 2.05 10.55 -17.76
C THR A 289 3.03 9.56 -17.18
N ILE A 290 2.58 8.43 -16.63
CA ILE A 290 3.43 7.48 -15.93
C ILE A 290 3.80 6.28 -16.81
N PHE A 291 2.96 5.89 -17.78
CA PHE A 291 3.12 4.63 -18.50
C PHE A 291 2.93 4.71 -20.02
N THR A 292 1.74 5.02 -20.53
CA THR A 292 1.38 4.77 -21.95
C THR A 292 1.91 5.84 -22.90
N GLY A 293 1.96 7.10 -22.48
CA GLY A 293 2.54 8.20 -23.27
C GLY A 293 4.06 8.30 -23.17
N ARG A 294 4.74 7.20 -22.84
CA ARG A 294 6.20 7.14 -22.66
C ARG A 294 6.81 6.16 -23.67
N ASN A 295 7.50 6.70 -24.68
CA ASN A 295 8.30 5.92 -25.60
C ASN A 295 9.64 5.46 -24.96
N TYR A 296 9.56 4.50 -24.04
CA TYR A 296 10.71 3.70 -23.60
C TYR A 296 10.32 2.23 -23.41
N PRO A 297 11.28 1.28 -23.42
CA PRO A 297 11.00 -0.15 -23.28
C PRO A 297 10.16 -0.51 -22.05
N VAL A 298 9.16 -1.39 -22.25
CA VAL A 298 8.34 -1.91 -21.14
C VAL A 298 9.20 -2.72 -20.16
N SER A 299 10.18 -3.47 -20.64
CA SER A 299 11.17 -4.13 -19.79
C SER A 299 12.56 -3.57 -20.05
N PRO A 300 13.38 -3.31 -19.01
CA PRO A 300 13.10 -3.54 -17.60
C PRO A 300 12.28 -2.45 -16.89
N PHE A 301 12.06 -1.28 -17.51
CA PHE A 301 11.70 -0.01 -16.85
C PHE A 301 10.21 0.24 -16.53
N SER A 302 9.28 -0.55 -17.10
CA SER A 302 7.82 -0.50 -16.84
C SER A 302 7.30 -1.85 -16.32
N THR A 303 8.21 -2.69 -15.80
CA THR A 303 7.89 -3.98 -15.19
C THR A 303 8.36 -4.03 -13.75
N PHE A 304 7.61 -4.74 -12.91
CA PHE A 304 8.07 -5.23 -11.62
C PHE A 304 8.03 -6.77 -11.60
N ALA A 305 8.78 -7.38 -10.68
CA ALA A 305 8.81 -8.81 -10.48
C ALA A 305 8.85 -9.18 -9.00
N GLY A 306 8.36 -10.37 -8.67
CA GLY A 306 8.43 -10.93 -7.32
C GLY A 306 8.58 -12.45 -7.34
N SER A 307 9.35 -12.99 -6.40
CA SER A 307 9.47 -14.45 -6.24
C SER A 307 8.22 -15.06 -5.61
N ASP A 308 7.88 -16.29 -5.95
CA ASP A 308 6.86 -17.05 -5.24
C ASP A 308 7.43 -17.63 -3.93
N THR A 309 6.57 -17.96 -2.96
CA THR A 309 7.01 -18.59 -1.71
C THR A 309 7.73 -19.93 -1.92
N LEU A 310 8.72 -20.23 -1.09
CA LEU A 310 9.49 -21.47 -1.20
C LEU A 310 8.64 -22.69 -0.79
N SER A 311 8.65 -23.75 -1.59
CA SER A 311 7.90 -24.98 -1.29
C SER A 311 8.57 -25.81 -0.21
N LYS A 312 7.76 -26.55 0.55
CA LYS A 312 8.19 -27.46 1.64
C LYS A 312 9.09 -28.61 1.18
N PHE A 313 9.12 -28.89 -0.12
CA PHE A 313 10.01 -29.85 -0.79
C PHE A 313 10.27 -29.40 -2.24
N PRO A 314 11.29 -29.94 -2.94
CA PRO A 314 11.54 -29.62 -4.34
C PRO A 314 10.42 -30.10 -5.27
N HIS A 315 9.86 -29.18 -6.06
CA HIS A 315 8.89 -29.47 -7.12
C HIS A 315 9.62 -29.63 -8.46
N ARG A 316 9.08 -30.46 -9.36
CA ARG A 316 9.50 -30.50 -10.77
C ARG A 316 8.96 -29.25 -11.48
N GLN A 317 9.62 -28.83 -12.55
CA GLN A 317 9.20 -27.66 -13.35
C GLN A 317 7.74 -27.77 -13.84
N ALA A 318 7.35 -28.94 -14.38
CA ALA A 318 5.99 -29.21 -14.82
C ALA A 318 4.96 -29.21 -13.66
N GLU A 319 5.32 -29.75 -12.48
CA GLU A 319 4.47 -29.71 -11.29
C GLU A 319 4.21 -28.26 -10.85
N ARG A 320 5.26 -27.43 -10.76
CA ARG A 320 5.14 -26.02 -10.37
C ARG A 320 4.27 -25.24 -11.36
N ALA A 321 4.47 -25.44 -12.67
CA ALA A 321 3.68 -24.80 -13.70
C ALA A 321 2.19 -25.15 -13.59
N ALA A 322 1.84 -26.42 -13.29
CA ALA A 322 0.46 -26.83 -13.04
C ALA A 322 -0.15 -26.21 -11.77
N ILE A 323 0.59 -26.20 -10.65
CA ILE A 323 0.14 -25.61 -9.37
C ILE A 323 -0.22 -24.13 -9.54
N ILE A 324 0.68 -23.33 -10.11
CA ILE A 324 0.47 -21.88 -10.31
C ILE A 324 -0.66 -21.64 -11.31
N SER A 325 -0.71 -22.40 -12.40
CA SER A 325 -1.72 -22.18 -13.44
C SER A 325 -3.14 -22.41 -12.93
N LEU A 326 -3.35 -23.46 -12.13
CA LEU A 326 -4.65 -23.73 -11.51
C LEU A 326 -4.99 -22.72 -10.40
N ALA A 327 -4.03 -22.34 -9.56
CA ALA A 327 -4.25 -21.33 -8.52
C ALA A 327 -4.63 -19.95 -9.13
N ALA A 328 -4.00 -19.56 -10.23
CA ALA A 328 -4.33 -18.35 -10.97
C ALA A 328 -5.69 -18.45 -11.70
N LEU A 329 -6.07 -19.63 -12.23
CA LEU A 329 -7.42 -19.86 -12.77
C LEU A 329 -8.49 -19.75 -11.68
N GLU A 330 -8.29 -20.39 -10.53
CA GLU A 330 -9.20 -20.29 -9.38
C GLU A 330 -9.38 -18.84 -8.93
N PHE A 331 -8.27 -18.08 -8.86
CA PHE A 331 -8.31 -16.67 -8.50
C PHE A 331 -9.08 -15.84 -9.52
N LYS A 332 -8.80 -16.01 -10.83
CA LYS A 332 -9.56 -15.41 -11.94
C LYS A 332 -11.06 -15.73 -11.82
N GLN A 333 -11.43 -16.98 -11.59
CA GLN A 333 -12.82 -17.40 -11.45
C GLN A 333 -13.49 -16.85 -10.18
N LYS A 334 -12.77 -16.68 -9.06
CA LYS A 334 -13.29 -16.03 -7.84
C LYS A 334 -13.56 -14.54 -8.09
N LEU A 335 -12.63 -13.84 -8.75
CA LEU A 335 -12.77 -12.45 -9.18
C LEU A 335 -13.95 -12.26 -10.14
N GLU A 336 -14.04 -13.05 -11.22
CA GLU A 336 -15.07 -12.92 -12.26
C GLU A 336 -16.48 -13.34 -11.81
N SER A 337 -16.59 -14.04 -10.68
CA SER A 337 -17.88 -14.36 -10.04
C SER A 337 -18.18 -13.48 -8.82
N SER A 338 -17.46 -12.37 -8.64
CA SER A 338 -17.61 -11.42 -7.52
C SER A 338 -17.56 -12.08 -6.13
N ARG A 339 -16.73 -13.12 -5.98
CA ARG A 339 -16.47 -13.86 -4.72
C ARG A 339 -15.07 -13.59 -4.16
N LEU A 340 -14.41 -12.54 -4.61
CA LEU A 340 -13.12 -12.07 -4.08
C LEU A 340 -13.38 -10.85 -3.20
N GLU A 341 -13.23 -11.02 -1.89
CA GLU A 341 -13.29 -9.92 -0.93
C GLU A 341 -12.14 -8.94 -1.13
N PRO A 342 -12.36 -7.61 -1.01
CA PRO A 342 -11.29 -6.63 -1.14
C PRO A 342 -10.38 -6.60 0.09
N THR A 343 -9.07 -6.44 -0.12
CA THR A 343 -8.15 -6.07 0.96
C THR A 343 -8.63 -4.79 1.67
N VAL A 344 -8.52 -4.74 3.00
CA VAL A 344 -8.87 -3.57 3.83
C VAL A 344 -7.60 -2.98 4.43
N ILE A 345 -7.31 -1.71 4.16
CA ILE A 345 -6.12 -0.99 4.65
C ILE A 345 -6.58 0.21 5.48
N GLY A 346 -6.06 0.35 6.71
CA GLY A 346 -6.48 1.44 7.62
C GLY A 346 -7.96 1.41 8.03
N GLY A 347 -8.65 0.29 7.79
CA GLY A 347 -10.11 0.18 7.94
C GLY A 347 -10.92 0.64 6.72
N ARG A 348 -10.27 0.98 5.59
CA ARG A 348 -10.93 1.28 4.31
C ARG A 348 -10.74 0.12 3.31
N PRO A 349 -11.79 -0.44 2.69
CA PRO A 349 -11.65 -1.42 1.61
C PRO A 349 -10.96 -0.78 0.40
N GLN A 350 -10.21 -1.57 -0.38
CA GLN A 350 -9.62 -1.13 -1.64
C GLN A 350 -10.57 -1.41 -2.82
N CYS A 351 -10.44 -0.61 -3.88
CA CYS A 351 -11.17 -0.74 -5.14
C CYS A 351 -10.58 -1.87 -6.00
N MET A 352 -11.40 -2.85 -6.35
CA MET A 352 -10.99 -4.05 -7.10
C MET A 352 -10.94 -3.85 -8.62
N TYR A 353 -11.03 -2.61 -9.11
CA TYR A 353 -11.06 -2.32 -10.55
C TYR A 353 -9.80 -2.79 -11.28
N LEU A 354 -8.63 -2.64 -10.64
CA LEU A 354 -7.34 -3.03 -11.21
C LEU A 354 -7.17 -4.55 -11.29
N HIS A 355 -7.77 -5.33 -10.38
CA HIS A 355 -7.70 -6.79 -10.41
C HIS A 355 -8.30 -7.36 -11.71
N GLY A 356 -9.30 -6.68 -12.28
CA GLY A 356 -9.85 -6.98 -13.61
C GLY A 356 -8.83 -6.92 -14.76
N TRP A 357 -7.68 -6.27 -14.56
CA TRP A 357 -6.58 -6.13 -15.53
C TRP A 357 -5.45 -7.16 -15.34
N LEU A 358 -5.50 -8.02 -14.32
CA LEU A 358 -4.56 -9.13 -14.14
C LEU A 358 -4.65 -10.17 -15.27
N PHE A 359 -5.85 -10.40 -15.82
CA PHE A 359 -6.14 -11.48 -16.75
C PHE A 359 -6.67 -11.00 -18.10
N ASN A 360 -6.35 -11.74 -19.16
CA ASN A 360 -6.81 -11.46 -20.53
C ASN A 360 -6.49 -10.02 -20.94
N SER A 361 -5.27 -9.58 -20.64
CA SER A 361 -4.81 -8.20 -20.79
C SER A 361 -3.40 -8.13 -21.40
N PHE A 362 -3.13 -7.04 -22.12
CA PHE A 362 -1.80 -6.69 -22.59
C PHE A 362 -1.69 -5.20 -22.93
N ARG A 363 -0.46 -4.70 -23.04
CA ARG A 363 -0.13 -3.36 -23.52
C ARG A 363 0.06 -3.39 -25.04
N GLU A 364 -0.87 -2.82 -25.79
CA GLU A 364 -0.70 -2.67 -27.23
C GLU A 364 0.25 -1.50 -27.53
N ALA A 365 1.34 -1.80 -28.23
CA ALA A 365 2.25 -0.78 -28.76
C ALA A 365 1.58 0.00 -29.91
N LEU A 366 1.53 1.32 -29.77
CA LEU A 366 0.94 2.26 -30.74
C LEU A 366 1.83 3.50 -30.89
N PRO A 367 1.81 4.20 -32.04
CA PRO A 367 2.59 5.43 -32.20
C PRO A 367 2.16 6.52 -31.20
N GLY A 368 3.11 7.08 -30.46
CA GLY A 368 2.96 8.16 -29.49
C GLY A 368 2.40 7.73 -28.13
N ILE A 369 1.24 7.06 -28.10
CA ILE A 369 0.56 6.66 -26.86
C ILE A 369 0.02 5.23 -27.00
N ASP A 370 0.60 4.31 -26.20
CA ASP A 370 0.15 2.91 -26.10
C ASP A 370 -1.26 2.77 -25.52
N GLU A 371 -1.92 1.63 -25.73
CA GLU A 371 -3.22 1.34 -25.11
C GLU A 371 -3.21 0.01 -24.35
N MET A 372 -3.71 0.02 -23.11
CA MET A 372 -3.94 -1.21 -22.35
C MET A 372 -5.23 -1.88 -22.82
N ARG A 373 -5.09 -3.01 -23.51
CA ARG A 373 -6.19 -3.79 -24.06
C ARG A 373 -6.70 -4.80 -23.05
N LYS A 374 -8.03 -4.81 -22.84
CA LYS A 374 -8.75 -5.91 -22.20
C LYS A 374 -9.39 -6.78 -23.28
N MET A 375 -9.05 -8.06 -23.29
CA MET A 375 -9.54 -9.07 -24.22
C MET A 375 -10.75 -9.81 -23.64
N PRO A 376 -11.52 -10.56 -24.46
CA PRO A 376 -12.55 -11.47 -23.98
C PRO A 376 -12.03 -12.41 -22.89
N SER A 377 -12.91 -12.79 -21.95
CA SER A 377 -12.52 -13.72 -20.89
C SER A 377 -12.36 -15.13 -21.45
N GLU A 378 -11.11 -15.59 -21.48
CA GLU A 378 -10.67 -16.85 -22.04
C GLU A 378 -9.87 -17.62 -20.98
N ASN A 379 -10.13 -18.92 -20.83
CA ASN A 379 -9.49 -19.79 -19.82
C ASN A 379 -8.31 -20.60 -20.36
N TYR A 380 -7.60 -20.07 -21.36
CA TYR A 380 -6.33 -20.64 -21.84
C TYR A 380 -5.15 -19.73 -21.51
N ILE A 381 -3.96 -20.31 -21.40
CA ILE A 381 -2.71 -19.59 -21.19
C ILE A 381 -1.80 -19.71 -22.41
N ALA A 382 -0.90 -18.74 -22.54
CA ALA A 382 0.23 -18.78 -23.46
C ALA A 382 1.44 -19.33 -22.71
N VAL A 383 1.98 -20.48 -23.14
CA VAL A 383 3.20 -21.06 -22.56
C VAL A 383 4.38 -20.74 -23.48
N LEU A 384 5.42 -20.16 -22.91
CA LEU A 384 6.68 -19.86 -23.60
C LEU A 384 7.76 -20.84 -23.14
N ARG A 385 8.29 -21.63 -24.08
CA ARG A 385 9.44 -22.50 -23.87
C ARG A 385 10.51 -22.12 -24.87
N ARG A 386 11.63 -21.58 -24.40
CA ARG A 386 12.72 -21.04 -25.25
C ARG A 386 12.22 -20.07 -26.35
N GLY A 387 11.18 -19.28 -26.05
CA GLY A 387 10.53 -18.36 -26.98
C GLY A 387 9.59 -19.00 -28.01
N HIS A 388 9.39 -20.32 -27.98
CA HIS A 388 8.31 -21.00 -28.72
C HIS A 388 7.00 -20.86 -27.94
N LEU A 389 5.92 -20.51 -28.65
CA LEU A 389 4.60 -20.25 -28.09
C LEU A 389 3.68 -21.46 -28.22
N PHE A 390 3.03 -21.84 -27.12
CA PHE A 390 2.01 -22.89 -27.07
C PHE A 390 0.72 -22.38 -26.43
N LYS A 391 -0.43 -22.81 -26.94
CA LYS A 391 -1.71 -22.66 -26.24
C LYS A 391 -1.97 -23.87 -25.34
N VAL A 392 -2.24 -23.61 -24.06
CA VAL A 392 -2.70 -24.61 -23.09
C VAL A 392 -4.02 -24.15 -22.49
N ASN A 393 -5.09 -24.92 -22.71
CA ASN A 393 -6.38 -24.66 -22.08
C ASN A 393 -6.34 -25.12 -20.61
N LEU A 394 -6.84 -24.29 -19.69
CA LEU A 394 -6.96 -24.66 -18.27
C LEU A 394 -8.36 -25.18 -17.91
N THR A 395 -9.34 -25.00 -18.79
CA THR A 395 -10.65 -25.68 -18.73
C THR A 395 -10.94 -26.50 -19.97
N ASP A 396 -11.79 -27.51 -19.84
CA ASP A 396 -12.35 -28.30 -20.95
C ASP A 396 -13.51 -27.59 -21.67
N GLU A 397 -14.11 -28.27 -22.65
CA GLU A 397 -15.27 -27.78 -23.41
C GLU A 397 -16.56 -27.65 -22.57
N GLN A 398 -16.58 -28.24 -21.37
CA GLN A 398 -17.66 -28.16 -20.38
C GLN A 398 -17.35 -27.13 -19.27
N GLY A 399 -16.27 -26.37 -19.41
CA GLY A 399 -15.84 -25.34 -18.47
C GLY A 399 -15.25 -25.88 -17.15
N GLN A 400 -15.06 -27.20 -17.02
CA GLN A 400 -14.45 -27.81 -15.84
C GLN A 400 -12.92 -27.66 -15.92
N HIS A 401 -12.24 -27.68 -14.78
CA HIS A 401 -10.77 -27.56 -14.74
C HIS A 401 -10.12 -28.80 -15.38
N VAL A 402 -9.08 -28.58 -16.20
CA VAL A 402 -8.27 -29.69 -16.73
C VAL A 402 -7.54 -30.37 -15.56
N PRO A 403 -7.64 -31.70 -15.39
CA PRO A 403 -7.04 -32.40 -14.24
C PRO A 403 -5.54 -32.16 -14.10
N PHE A 404 -5.06 -32.07 -12.84
CA PHE A 404 -3.67 -31.73 -12.51
C PHE A 404 -2.64 -32.53 -13.32
N ALA A 405 -2.75 -33.87 -13.33
CA ALA A 405 -1.81 -34.73 -14.05
C ALA A 405 -1.83 -34.53 -15.58
N LYS A 406 -2.94 -34.09 -16.18
CA LYS A 406 -3.03 -33.77 -17.61
C LYS A 406 -2.38 -32.43 -17.93
N LEU A 407 -2.50 -31.43 -17.05
CA LEU A 407 -1.72 -30.19 -17.15
C LEU A 407 -0.23 -30.43 -16.92
N GLU A 408 0.15 -31.18 -15.89
CA GLU A 408 1.55 -31.57 -15.63
C GLU A 408 2.17 -32.27 -16.85
N SER A 409 1.47 -33.27 -17.41
CA SER A 409 1.90 -33.98 -18.63
C SER A 409 1.99 -33.06 -19.85
N THR A 410 1.12 -32.04 -19.94
CA THR A 410 1.18 -31.02 -21.01
C THR A 410 2.42 -30.14 -20.86
N PHE A 411 2.74 -29.65 -19.65
CA PHE A 411 3.96 -28.89 -19.43
C PHE A 411 5.22 -29.74 -19.66
N GLN A 412 5.22 -31.01 -19.23
CA GLN A 412 6.35 -31.92 -19.48
C GLN A 412 6.56 -32.16 -20.99
N ALA A 413 5.49 -32.42 -21.75
CA ALA A 413 5.59 -32.58 -23.21
C ALA A 413 6.10 -31.32 -23.92
N ILE A 414 5.82 -30.11 -23.40
CA ILE A 414 6.39 -28.85 -23.92
C ILE A 414 7.89 -28.76 -23.59
N LEU A 415 8.31 -29.13 -22.37
CA LEU A 415 9.73 -29.17 -21.97
C LEU A 415 10.54 -30.13 -22.85
N ASP A 416 9.98 -31.32 -23.13
CA ASP A 416 10.63 -32.41 -23.86
C ASP A 416 10.67 -32.18 -25.38
N LYS A 417 9.82 -31.29 -25.93
CA LYS A 417 9.70 -31.03 -27.38
C LYS A 417 10.67 -29.97 -27.92
N VAL A 418 11.04 -28.97 -27.13
CA VAL A 418 11.74 -27.77 -27.62
C VAL A 418 13.18 -27.74 -27.11
N HIS A 419 14.13 -27.54 -28.02
CA HIS A 419 15.57 -27.60 -27.74
C HIS A 419 16.34 -26.39 -28.29
N ASP A 420 15.82 -25.74 -29.33
CA ASP A 420 16.27 -24.51 -29.96
C ASP A 420 15.60 -23.25 -29.35
N ASP A 421 16.11 -22.07 -29.70
CA ASP A 421 15.68 -20.78 -29.14
C ASP A 421 15.05 -19.87 -30.21
N SER A 422 13.78 -19.52 -30.04
CA SER A 422 13.08 -18.46 -30.76
C SER A 422 13.29 -17.12 -30.06
N TRP A 423 13.54 -16.06 -30.84
CA TRP A 423 13.89 -14.73 -30.32
C TRP A 423 12.79 -13.67 -30.52
N VAL A 424 11.66 -14.01 -31.15
CA VAL A 424 10.58 -13.05 -31.48
C VAL A 424 10.03 -12.30 -30.26
N GLY A 425 10.05 -12.93 -29.07
CA GLY A 425 9.64 -12.29 -27.82
C GLY A 425 10.42 -11.03 -27.45
N ILE A 426 11.70 -10.91 -27.87
CA ILE A 426 12.57 -9.77 -27.52
C ILE A 426 12.03 -8.45 -28.07
N LEU A 427 11.23 -8.47 -29.14
CA LEU A 427 10.66 -7.27 -29.76
C LEU A 427 9.74 -6.50 -28.79
N THR A 428 9.16 -7.18 -27.80
CA THR A 428 8.36 -6.54 -26.74
C THR A 428 9.19 -5.76 -25.72
N ALA A 429 10.53 -5.90 -25.72
CA ALA A 429 11.49 -5.06 -24.99
C ALA A 429 12.05 -3.91 -25.84
N ASP A 430 11.44 -3.62 -26.99
CA ASP A 430 11.82 -2.47 -27.81
C ASP A 430 11.20 -1.14 -27.34
N GLU A 431 11.73 -0.03 -27.83
CA GLU A 431 11.10 1.29 -27.75
C GLU A 431 9.71 1.24 -28.39
N ARG A 432 8.74 1.97 -27.83
CA ARG A 432 7.31 1.74 -28.06
C ARG A 432 6.86 2.12 -29.47
N ASP A 433 7.35 3.25 -30.00
CA ASP A 433 7.07 3.64 -31.39
C ASP A 433 7.65 2.62 -32.39
N SER A 434 8.90 2.20 -32.16
CA SER A 434 9.56 1.16 -32.97
C SER A 434 8.83 -0.18 -32.88
N TRP A 435 8.40 -0.58 -31.69
CA TRP A 435 7.61 -1.81 -31.52
C TRP A 435 6.24 -1.70 -32.17
N ALA A 436 5.59 -0.53 -32.16
CA ALA A 436 4.32 -0.32 -32.85
C ALA A 436 4.48 -0.57 -34.37
N GLU A 437 5.51 0.00 -35.01
CA GLU A 437 5.81 -0.25 -36.43
C GLU A 437 6.14 -1.72 -36.70
N VAL A 438 7.07 -2.29 -35.92
CA VAL A 438 7.57 -3.66 -36.12
C VAL A 438 6.49 -4.71 -35.81
N ARG A 439 5.60 -4.47 -34.84
CA ARG A 439 4.43 -5.33 -34.57
C ARG A 439 3.47 -5.34 -35.74
N GLN A 440 3.20 -4.20 -36.40
CA GLN A 440 2.37 -4.17 -37.60
C GLN A 440 3.06 -4.87 -38.79
N ALA A 441 4.36 -4.66 -38.98
CA ALA A 441 5.14 -5.36 -40.01
C ALA A 441 5.11 -6.89 -39.80
N PHE A 442 5.36 -7.35 -38.57
CA PHE A 442 5.26 -8.76 -38.18
C PHE A 442 3.86 -9.33 -38.40
N LYS A 443 2.81 -8.63 -37.95
CA LYS A 443 1.40 -9.02 -38.10
C LYS A 443 0.97 -9.18 -39.56
N ASN A 444 1.43 -8.28 -40.42
CA ASN A 444 1.08 -8.25 -41.84
C ASN A 444 1.91 -9.21 -42.70
N LEU A 445 3.07 -9.68 -42.21
CA LEU A 445 3.95 -10.61 -42.92
C LEU A 445 3.30 -11.98 -43.16
N SER A 446 2.43 -12.46 -42.25
CA SER A 446 1.84 -13.79 -42.35
C SER A 446 0.56 -13.96 -41.51
N PRO A 447 -0.47 -14.69 -41.99
CA PRO A 447 -1.61 -15.11 -41.17
C PRO A 447 -1.20 -15.87 -39.90
N ASN A 448 -0.08 -16.61 -39.94
CA ASN A 448 0.46 -17.29 -38.77
C ASN A 448 0.98 -16.30 -37.71
N ASN A 449 1.58 -15.19 -38.13
CA ASN A 449 2.04 -14.14 -37.22
C ASN A 449 0.87 -13.39 -36.58
N LYS A 450 -0.21 -13.16 -37.34
CA LYS A 450 -1.47 -12.67 -36.77
C LYS A 450 -2.00 -13.65 -35.70
N ARG A 451 -2.07 -14.96 -36.00
CA ARG A 451 -2.50 -15.99 -35.02
C ARG A 451 -1.59 -16.00 -33.77
N TYR A 452 -0.28 -15.83 -33.95
CA TYR A 452 0.70 -15.76 -32.86
C TYR A 452 0.39 -14.59 -31.91
N LEU A 453 0.19 -13.38 -32.46
CA LEU A 453 -0.24 -12.20 -31.69
C LEU A 453 -1.61 -12.45 -31.03
N ASP A 454 -2.62 -12.85 -31.80
CA ASP A 454 -3.98 -13.11 -31.29
C ASP A 454 -3.98 -14.07 -30.09
N MET A 455 -3.12 -15.09 -30.11
CA MET A 455 -2.97 -16.10 -29.06
C MET A 455 -2.31 -15.55 -27.79
N VAL A 456 -1.17 -14.87 -27.90
CA VAL A 456 -0.47 -14.33 -26.71
C VAL A 456 -1.22 -13.13 -26.12
N GLU A 457 -1.83 -12.30 -26.97
CA GLU A 457 -2.64 -11.15 -26.59
C GLU A 457 -3.95 -11.59 -25.90
N GLY A 458 -4.64 -12.62 -26.41
CA GLY A 458 -5.91 -13.13 -25.86
C GLY A 458 -5.81 -14.01 -24.60
N ALA A 459 -4.68 -14.68 -24.36
CA ALA A 459 -4.49 -15.60 -23.23
C ALA A 459 -4.81 -14.97 -21.85
N ALA A 460 -5.22 -15.78 -20.87
CA ALA A 460 -5.43 -15.34 -19.49
C ALA A 460 -4.15 -14.70 -18.90
N PHE A 461 -3.03 -15.40 -19.01
CA PHE A 461 -1.68 -14.97 -18.62
C PHE A 461 -0.63 -15.76 -19.41
N VAL A 462 0.64 -15.39 -19.25
CA VAL A 462 1.80 -16.12 -19.82
C VAL A 462 2.49 -16.96 -18.74
N VAL A 463 2.97 -18.16 -19.10
CA VAL A 463 3.86 -18.99 -18.27
C VAL A 463 5.15 -19.28 -19.04
N SER A 464 6.29 -18.86 -18.51
CA SER A 464 7.61 -19.06 -19.13
C SER A 464 8.37 -20.22 -18.47
N LEU A 465 8.73 -21.23 -19.25
CA LEU A 465 9.44 -22.44 -18.80
C LEU A 465 10.96 -22.30 -19.06
N ASP A 466 11.66 -21.69 -18.11
CA ASP A 466 13.09 -21.36 -18.20
C ASP A 466 14.00 -22.51 -17.76
N ASP A 467 15.15 -22.69 -18.40
CA ASP A 467 16.13 -23.73 -18.03
C ASP A 467 16.95 -23.40 -16.76
N GLY A 468 16.92 -22.14 -16.29
CA GLY A 468 17.63 -21.70 -15.09
C GLY A 468 17.25 -22.48 -13.84
N ALA A 469 18.17 -22.57 -12.87
CA ALA A 469 18.00 -23.27 -11.60
C ALA A 469 18.45 -22.38 -10.42
N PRO A 470 17.80 -21.23 -10.18
CA PRO A 470 18.29 -20.21 -9.26
C PRO A 470 18.24 -20.68 -7.80
N THR A 471 19.23 -20.27 -7.00
CA THR A 471 19.36 -20.61 -5.58
C THR A 471 19.43 -19.37 -4.68
N THR A 472 20.04 -18.30 -5.17
CA THR A 472 20.18 -16.99 -4.49
C THR A 472 19.09 -15.99 -4.92
N PRO A 473 18.86 -14.91 -4.14
CA PRO A 473 17.94 -13.84 -4.52
C PRO A 473 18.30 -13.20 -5.87
N PHE A 474 19.60 -12.97 -6.12
CA PHE A 474 20.07 -12.40 -7.39
C PHE A 474 19.80 -13.32 -8.58
N GLU A 475 20.06 -14.62 -8.45
CA GLU A 475 19.74 -15.60 -9.51
C GLU A 475 18.24 -15.67 -9.77
N ARG A 476 17.40 -15.60 -8.72
CA ARG A 476 15.93 -15.53 -8.88
C ARG A 476 15.51 -14.30 -9.66
N MET A 477 15.94 -13.10 -9.25
CA MET A 477 15.62 -11.87 -9.98
C MET A 477 16.21 -11.84 -11.41
N LYS A 478 17.36 -12.48 -11.63
CA LYS A 478 17.91 -12.71 -12.97
C LYS A 478 17.00 -13.61 -13.80
N CYS A 479 16.44 -14.68 -13.23
CA CYS A 479 15.42 -15.46 -13.93
C CYS A 479 14.16 -14.64 -14.19
N TRP A 480 13.67 -13.83 -13.26
CA TRP A 480 12.40 -13.10 -13.45
C TRP A 480 12.52 -11.97 -14.48
N GLN A 481 13.28 -10.92 -14.14
CA GLN A 481 13.24 -9.62 -14.82
C GLN A 481 14.54 -9.25 -15.56
N LEU A 482 15.69 -9.85 -15.18
CA LEU A 482 17.01 -9.53 -15.74
C LEU A 482 17.61 -10.70 -16.56
N ASN A 483 16.74 -11.41 -17.29
CA ASN A 483 17.14 -12.55 -18.12
C ASN A 483 17.62 -12.09 -19.51
N ASP A 484 17.90 -13.02 -20.41
CA ASP A 484 18.35 -12.71 -21.77
C ASP A 484 17.19 -12.31 -22.72
N GLY A 485 15.98 -12.11 -22.19
CA GLY A 485 14.80 -11.54 -22.86
C GLY A 485 14.02 -12.43 -23.84
N PHE A 486 14.64 -13.49 -24.40
CA PHE A 486 14.02 -14.34 -25.43
C PHE A 486 12.73 -15.06 -25.00
N ASN A 487 12.71 -15.69 -23.83
CA ASN A 487 11.58 -16.50 -23.36
C ASN A 487 10.47 -15.67 -22.69
N ARG A 488 10.17 -14.46 -23.20
CA ARG A 488 9.23 -13.50 -22.59
C ARG A 488 8.30 -12.86 -23.63
N TRP A 489 7.19 -12.30 -23.14
CA TRP A 489 6.32 -11.40 -23.91
C TRP A 489 5.93 -10.23 -23.00
N PHE A 490 6.79 -9.21 -22.95
CA PHE A 490 6.80 -8.22 -21.87
C PHE A 490 5.51 -7.40 -21.78
N ASP A 491 4.83 -7.15 -22.89
CA ASP A 491 3.53 -6.47 -22.97
C ASP A 491 2.39 -7.19 -22.23
N LYS A 492 2.50 -8.48 -21.93
CA LYS A 492 1.43 -9.21 -21.25
C LYS A 492 1.25 -8.69 -19.82
N GLY A 493 0.02 -8.41 -19.39
CA GLY A 493 -0.25 -7.91 -18.03
C GLY A 493 0.39 -8.76 -16.94
N LEU A 494 -0.05 -10.02 -16.80
CA LEU A 494 0.51 -11.00 -15.89
C LEU A 494 1.34 -12.07 -16.61
N LYS A 495 2.56 -12.31 -16.11
CA LYS A 495 3.49 -13.34 -16.57
C LYS A 495 4.01 -14.11 -15.35
N PHE A 496 4.01 -15.44 -15.39
CA PHE A 496 4.74 -16.29 -14.46
C PHE A 496 5.99 -16.87 -15.13
N VAL A 497 7.03 -17.14 -14.33
CA VAL A 497 8.27 -17.77 -14.75
C VAL A 497 8.50 -18.98 -13.86
N VAL A 498 8.81 -20.13 -14.45
CA VAL A 498 9.04 -21.40 -13.75
C VAL A 498 10.36 -22.00 -14.22
N CYS A 499 11.28 -22.15 -13.28
CA CYS A 499 12.64 -22.65 -13.47
C CYS A 499 12.72 -24.19 -13.45
N SER A 500 13.82 -24.75 -13.94
CA SER A 500 14.04 -26.20 -14.04
C SER A 500 14.09 -26.90 -12.67
N ASN A 501 14.61 -26.21 -11.65
CA ASN A 501 14.59 -26.65 -10.25
C ASN A 501 13.25 -26.42 -9.53
N GLY A 502 12.20 -25.99 -10.26
CA GLY A 502 10.90 -25.68 -9.69
C GLY A 502 10.87 -24.44 -8.80
N MET A 503 11.87 -23.56 -8.84
CA MET A 503 11.69 -22.17 -8.37
C MET A 503 10.78 -21.40 -9.33
N SER A 504 10.06 -20.40 -8.83
CA SER A 504 9.17 -19.60 -9.65
C SER A 504 8.96 -18.20 -9.08
N GLY A 505 8.43 -17.33 -9.92
CA GLY A 505 8.05 -15.97 -9.60
C GLY A 505 7.18 -15.40 -10.71
N SER A 506 6.79 -14.13 -10.55
CA SER A 506 5.98 -13.41 -11.53
C SER A 506 6.69 -12.14 -12.02
N VAL A 507 6.30 -11.70 -13.21
CA VAL A 507 6.70 -10.44 -13.81
C VAL A 507 5.42 -9.77 -14.32
N VAL A 508 5.27 -8.48 -14.04
CA VAL A 508 4.02 -7.75 -14.24
C VAL A 508 4.28 -6.53 -15.09
N GLU A 509 3.42 -6.28 -16.08
CA GLU A 509 3.38 -5.00 -16.79
C GLU A 509 2.61 -3.98 -15.93
N HIS A 510 3.26 -2.87 -15.58
CA HIS A 510 2.81 -2.00 -14.49
C HIS A 510 1.70 -1.00 -14.88
N SER A 511 1.39 -0.85 -16.18
CA SER A 511 0.53 0.26 -16.65
C SER A 511 -0.86 0.27 -16.00
N MET A 512 -1.49 -0.89 -15.83
CA MET A 512 -2.83 -1.03 -15.22
C MET A 512 -2.87 -2.00 -14.02
N ILE A 513 -1.70 -2.40 -13.52
CA ILE A 513 -1.56 -3.30 -12.38
C ILE A 513 -0.54 -2.66 -11.43
N ASP A 514 -0.91 -2.41 -10.18
CA ASP A 514 0.00 -1.91 -9.15
C ASP A 514 0.40 -3.03 -8.18
N GLY A 515 1.40 -2.82 -7.33
CA GLY A 515 1.84 -3.84 -6.36
C GLY A 515 0.71 -4.35 -5.45
N MET A 516 -0.20 -3.48 -5.01
CA MET A 516 -1.38 -3.91 -4.24
C MET A 516 -2.37 -4.78 -5.05
N THR A 517 -2.38 -4.69 -6.37
CA THR A 517 -3.31 -5.43 -7.24
C THR A 517 -2.96 -6.92 -7.33
N VAL A 518 -1.70 -7.29 -7.10
CA VAL A 518 -1.23 -8.69 -7.16
C VAL A 518 -1.26 -9.40 -5.81
N ARG A 519 -1.55 -8.70 -4.70
CA ARG A 519 -1.45 -9.23 -3.35
C ARG A 519 -2.25 -10.53 -3.15
N GLU A 520 -3.56 -10.48 -3.39
CA GLU A 520 -4.43 -11.62 -3.11
C GLU A 520 -4.15 -12.81 -4.05
N LEU A 521 -3.57 -12.54 -5.23
CA LEU A 521 -3.07 -13.55 -6.17
C LEU A 521 -1.76 -14.20 -5.67
N TYR A 522 -0.84 -13.42 -5.09
CA TYR A 522 0.38 -13.93 -4.46
C TYR A 522 0.06 -14.76 -3.22
N ASP A 523 -0.94 -14.36 -2.42
CA ASP A 523 -1.42 -15.16 -1.29
C ASP A 523 -2.09 -16.47 -1.75
N ALA A 524 -2.89 -16.45 -2.83
CA ALA A 524 -3.53 -17.64 -3.40
C ALA A 524 -2.51 -18.63 -4.00
N THR A 525 -1.57 -18.15 -4.81
CA THR A 525 -0.52 -18.98 -5.43
C THR A 525 0.43 -19.55 -4.37
N SER A 526 0.84 -18.75 -3.38
CA SER A 526 1.66 -19.20 -2.24
C SER A 526 0.94 -20.24 -1.38
N SER A 527 -0.36 -20.08 -1.17
CA SER A 527 -1.19 -21.08 -0.47
C SER A 527 -1.24 -22.41 -1.22
N ALA A 528 -1.43 -22.38 -2.54
CA ALA A 528 -1.39 -23.59 -3.37
C ALA A 528 -0.01 -24.27 -3.32
N ILE A 529 1.07 -23.48 -3.41
CA ILE A 529 2.46 -23.94 -3.31
C ILE A 529 2.77 -24.61 -1.97
N LEU A 530 2.33 -24.03 -0.84
CA LEU A 530 2.60 -24.57 0.48
C LEU A 530 1.72 -25.76 0.85
N ASN A 531 0.55 -25.91 0.24
CA ASN A 531 -0.39 -26.98 0.56
C ASN A 531 -0.34 -28.17 -0.40
N TYR A 532 0.29 -28.02 -1.56
CA TYR A 532 0.51 -29.10 -2.53
C TYR A 532 1.17 -30.36 -1.93
N ARG A 533 0.72 -31.53 -2.38
CA ARG A 533 1.26 -32.85 -2.03
C ARG A 533 1.32 -33.72 -3.30
N ARG A 534 2.51 -34.24 -3.61
CA ARG A 534 2.76 -35.09 -4.79
C ARG A 534 1.95 -36.40 -4.82
N ASP A 535 1.49 -36.84 -3.66
CA ASP A 535 0.62 -38.01 -3.44
C ASP A 535 -0.68 -37.60 -2.71
N GLY A 536 -1.18 -36.38 -2.98
CA GLY A 536 -2.51 -35.92 -2.57
C GLY A 536 -3.62 -36.48 -3.49
N PRO A 537 -4.90 -36.46 -3.07
CA PRO A 537 -6.01 -37.00 -3.88
C PRO A 537 -6.06 -36.40 -5.29
N ASP A 538 -5.89 -35.08 -5.41
CA ASP A 538 -5.90 -34.33 -6.67
C ASP A 538 -4.83 -34.82 -7.68
N THR A 539 -3.75 -35.40 -7.16
CA THR A 539 -2.61 -35.96 -7.93
C THR A 539 -2.68 -37.47 -8.11
N LEU A 540 -3.62 -38.17 -7.46
CA LEU A 540 -3.77 -39.62 -7.51
C LEU A 540 -4.97 -40.02 -8.38
N ASP A 541 -6.14 -39.41 -8.15
CA ASP A 541 -7.35 -39.68 -8.92
C ASP A 541 -7.20 -39.26 -10.40
N SER A 542 -6.32 -38.29 -10.68
CA SER A 542 -6.04 -37.78 -12.03
C SER A 542 -5.05 -38.62 -12.85
N ARG A 543 -4.48 -39.71 -12.31
CA ARG A 543 -3.51 -40.57 -13.04
C ARG A 543 -4.17 -41.58 -13.99
N ASN A 544 -5.47 -41.81 -13.87
CA ASN A 544 -6.22 -42.71 -14.76
C ASN A 544 -6.79 -41.92 -15.96
N GLY A 545 -6.37 -42.25 -17.18
CA GLY A 545 -6.97 -41.68 -18.40
C GLY A 545 -6.35 -40.36 -18.88
N VAL A 546 -5.03 -40.18 -18.76
CA VAL A 546 -4.33 -39.13 -19.52
C VAL A 546 -4.27 -39.54 -20.99
N ASP A 547 -5.12 -38.94 -21.82
CA ASP A 547 -5.11 -39.10 -23.28
C ASP A 547 -3.78 -38.64 -23.90
N GLU A 548 -3.56 -38.95 -25.18
CA GLU A 548 -2.43 -38.45 -25.97
C GLU A 548 -2.34 -36.90 -25.89
N ILE A 549 -1.21 -36.40 -25.38
CA ILE A 549 -0.97 -34.97 -25.18
C ILE A 549 -0.69 -34.28 -26.51
N LYS A 550 -1.75 -33.77 -27.14
CA LYS A 550 -1.67 -32.95 -28.35
C LYS A 550 -1.34 -31.49 -28.01
N LEU A 551 -0.16 -31.04 -28.40
CA LEU A 551 0.31 -29.66 -28.21
C LEU A 551 -0.14 -28.74 -29.37
N ASP A 552 -0.72 -27.58 -29.05
CA ASP A 552 -1.01 -26.51 -30.01
C ASP A 552 0.14 -25.48 -30.02
N GLU A 553 1.22 -25.81 -30.73
CA GLU A 553 2.33 -24.88 -30.99
C GLU A 553 1.90 -23.82 -32.02
N CYS A 554 2.14 -22.56 -31.70
CA CYS A 554 1.92 -21.44 -32.62
C CYS A 554 3.26 -20.95 -33.17
N THR A 555 3.60 -21.44 -34.37
CA THR A 555 4.78 -21.02 -35.11
C THR A 555 4.55 -19.67 -35.80
N CYS A 556 5.54 -18.79 -35.78
CA CYS A 556 5.57 -17.56 -36.57
C CYS A 556 6.67 -17.59 -37.65
N GLN A 557 6.73 -16.55 -38.47
CA GLN A 557 7.68 -16.33 -39.56
C GLN A 557 8.35 -14.96 -39.38
N SER A 558 9.64 -14.88 -39.65
CA SER A 558 10.41 -13.63 -39.60
C SER A 558 10.76 -13.13 -41.02
N SER A 559 11.35 -11.95 -41.10
CA SER A 559 11.97 -11.40 -42.31
C SER A 559 13.29 -10.73 -41.95
N PRO A 560 14.22 -10.52 -42.91
CA PRO A 560 15.55 -9.97 -42.59
C PRO A 560 15.55 -8.68 -41.78
N ALA A 561 14.58 -7.79 -42.00
CA ALA A 561 14.44 -6.54 -41.23
C ALA A 561 13.95 -6.78 -39.78
N ILE A 562 13.12 -7.81 -39.57
CA ILE A 562 12.67 -8.23 -38.24
C ILE A 562 13.83 -8.93 -37.51
N ASP A 563 14.60 -9.77 -38.21
CA ASP A 563 15.80 -10.44 -37.66
C ASP A 563 16.91 -9.44 -37.29
N GLU A 564 17.08 -8.38 -38.09
CA GLU A 564 17.97 -7.26 -37.79
C GLU A 564 17.49 -6.49 -36.54
N ARG A 565 16.18 -6.19 -36.42
CA ARG A 565 15.64 -5.53 -35.22
C ARG A 565 15.73 -6.43 -33.98
N ILE A 566 15.44 -7.73 -34.09
CA ILE A 566 15.65 -8.73 -33.02
C ILE A 566 17.11 -8.66 -32.52
N THR A 567 18.08 -8.61 -33.45
CA THR A 567 19.50 -8.52 -33.13
C THR A 567 19.85 -7.20 -32.41
N HIS A 568 19.34 -6.07 -32.89
CA HIS A 568 19.54 -4.75 -32.28
C HIS A 568 18.95 -4.66 -30.86
N VAL A 569 17.67 -5.05 -30.70
CA VAL A 569 16.95 -4.96 -29.41
C VAL A 569 17.57 -5.93 -28.39
N ARG A 570 17.96 -7.13 -28.79
CA ARG A 570 18.73 -8.06 -27.94
C ARG A 570 20.02 -7.43 -27.44
N ALA A 571 20.81 -6.81 -28.33
CA ALA A 571 22.09 -6.21 -27.96
C ALA A 571 21.90 -5.07 -26.94
N ARG A 572 20.93 -4.19 -27.18
CA ARG A 572 20.58 -3.08 -26.27
C ARG A 572 20.07 -3.62 -24.91
N TYR A 573 19.12 -4.55 -24.91
CA TYR A 573 18.52 -5.11 -23.70
C TYR A 573 19.56 -5.84 -22.82
N LEU A 574 20.48 -6.60 -23.42
CA LEU A 574 21.58 -7.23 -22.68
C LEU A 574 22.56 -6.20 -22.11
N GLN A 575 22.85 -5.12 -22.83
CA GLN A 575 23.68 -4.02 -22.31
C GLN A 575 23.01 -3.36 -21.09
N GLU A 576 21.73 -2.97 -21.22
CA GLU A 576 20.94 -2.32 -20.15
C GLU A 576 20.78 -3.20 -18.90
N THR A 577 20.54 -4.51 -19.06
CA THR A 577 20.30 -5.42 -17.92
C THR A 577 21.59 -5.92 -17.27
N SER A 578 22.71 -6.04 -18.00
CA SER A 578 23.97 -6.61 -17.49
C SER A 578 24.56 -5.90 -16.27
N ILE A 579 24.29 -4.60 -16.14
CA ILE A 579 24.78 -3.69 -15.08
C ILE A 579 23.86 -3.62 -13.86
N ILE A 580 22.70 -4.29 -13.89
CA ILE A 580 21.71 -4.24 -12.81
C ILE A 580 22.01 -5.32 -11.76
N GLY A 581 22.01 -4.93 -10.50
CA GLY A 581 22.10 -5.78 -9.33
C GLY A 581 20.78 -5.90 -8.59
N PHE A 582 20.60 -7.05 -7.95
CA PHE A 582 19.56 -7.27 -6.95
C PHE A 582 20.15 -8.01 -5.76
N THR A 583 19.78 -7.61 -4.54
CA THR A 583 20.13 -8.32 -3.32
C THR A 583 19.01 -8.16 -2.29
N THR A 584 19.01 -9.03 -1.28
CA THR A 584 18.24 -8.83 -0.06
C THR A 584 19.15 -8.56 1.14
N TRP A 585 18.61 -7.95 2.18
CA TRP A 585 19.20 -7.80 3.52
C TRP A 585 18.08 -7.88 4.56
N GLU A 586 18.36 -8.41 5.76
CA GLU A 586 17.35 -8.61 6.81
C GLU A 586 17.86 -8.09 8.16
N CYS A 587 17.09 -7.18 8.75
CA CYS A 587 17.33 -6.66 10.09
C CYS A 587 16.70 -7.61 11.12
N VAL A 588 17.44 -8.63 11.54
CA VAL A 588 16.99 -9.68 12.47
C VAL A 588 16.89 -9.15 13.90
N ASN A 589 15.88 -9.60 14.66
CA ASN A 589 15.54 -9.15 16.03
C ASN A 589 15.14 -7.67 16.15
N PHE A 590 14.99 -6.97 15.04
CA PHE A 590 14.65 -5.55 14.96
C PHE A 590 13.43 -5.38 14.06
N GLY A 591 12.31 -5.95 14.51
CA GLY A 591 11.01 -5.92 13.83
C GLY A 591 9.99 -5.02 14.53
N GLN A 592 8.70 -5.20 14.19
CA GLN A 592 7.62 -4.42 14.77
C GLN A 592 7.52 -4.55 16.30
N GLU A 593 7.69 -5.75 16.87
CA GLU A 593 7.54 -6.00 18.31
C GLU A 593 8.55 -5.21 19.14
N TYR A 594 9.82 -5.20 18.72
CA TYR A 594 10.86 -4.39 19.36
C TYR A 594 10.55 -2.90 19.27
N LEU A 595 10.19 -2.39 18.08
CA LEU A 595 9.92 -0.95 17.89
C LEU A 595 8.66 -0.46 18.64
N GLN A 596 7.71 -1.36 18.92
CA GLN A 596 6.57 -1.08 19.82
C GLN A 596 7.01 -0.87 21.28
N LEU A 597 8.03 -1.57 21.79
CA LEU A 597 8.55 -1.36 23.15
C LEU A 597 9.10 0.07 23.33
N HIS A 598 9.84 0.57 22.33
CA HIS A 598 10.36 1.94 22.30
C HIS A 598 9.32 2.97 21.83
N ARG A 599 8.06 2.56 21.60
CA ARG A 599 6.91 3.41 21.22
C ARG A 599 7.13 4.25 19.97
N VAL A 600 7.87 3.72 18.99
CA VAL A 600 8.19 4.40 17.73
C VAL A 600 7.51 3.73 16.54
N PRO A 601 7.06 4.50 15.53
CA PRO A 601 6.36 3.93 14.38
C PRO A 601 7.33 3.16 13.48
N ALA A 602 7.16 1.85 13.39
CA ALA A 602 8.12 0.94 12.76
C ALA A 602 8.50 1.37 11.32
N LYS A 603 7.51 1.67 10.47
CA LYS A 603 7.75 2.12 9.09
C LYS A 603 8.57 3.41 8.99
N GLY A 604 8.36 4.35 9.91
CA GLY A 604 9.12 5.60 9.98
C GLY A 604 10.58 5.37 10.39
N ILE A 605 10.84 4.43 11.29
CA ILE A 605 12.20 4.02 11.68
C ILE A 605 12.92 3.35 10.51
N PHE A 606 12.26 2.44 9.77
CA PHE A 606 12.87 1.78 8.61
C PHE A 606 13.11 2.73 7.42
N GLU A 607 12.20 3.67 7.14
CA GLU A 607 12.49 4.71 6.15
C GLU A 607 13.69 5.54 6.59
N THR A 608 13.76 5.94 7.87
CA THR A 608 14.90 6.69 8.43
C THR A 608 16.21 5.91 8.31
N MET A 609 16.18 4.59 8.50
CA MET A 609 17.32 3.70 8.27
C MET A 609 17.77 3.71 6.80
N VAL A 610 16.84 3.62 5.84
CA VAL A 610 17.14 3.65 4.40
C VAL A 610 17.68 5.02 3.97
N GLN A 611 17.16 6.12 4.49
CA GLN A 611 17.68 7.47 4.20
C GLN A 611 19.11 7.67 4.75
N LEU A 612 19.38 7.16 5.95
CA LEU A 612 20.71 7.21 6.57
C LEU A 612 21.72 6.30 5.84
N ALA A 613 21.33 5.08 5.49
CA ALA A 613 22.13 4.17 4.68
C ALA A 613 22.45 4.76 3.29
N SER A 614 21.47 5.39 2.65
CA SER A 614 21.65 6.05 1.36
C SER A 614 22.64 7.22 1.44
N LYS A 615 22.70 7.95 2.55
CA LYS A 615 23.75 8.96 2.80
C LYS A 615 25.15 8.32 2.82
N TYR A 616 25.34 7.21 3.51
CA TYR A 616 26.63 6.50 3.54
C TYR A 616 27.01 5.93 2.16
N PHE A 617 26.01 5.57 1.34
CA PHE A 617 26.20 4.98 0.02
C PHE A 617 26.49 6.02 -1.08
N LEU A 618 25.80 7.15 -1.07
CA LEU A 618 25.95 8.21 -2.09
C LEU A 618 26.94 9.31 -1.66
N GLY A 619 27.21 9.45 -0.36
CA GLY A 619 28.05 10.50 0.23
C GLY A 619 27.23 11.71 0.70
N GLU A 620 26.09 11.95 0.05
CA GLU A 620 25.08 12.95 0.41
C GLU A 620 23.67 12.35 0.34
N ASN A 621 22.65 13.14 0.71
CA ASN A 621 21.25 12.74 0.58
C ASN A 621 20.61 13.44 -0.62
N HIS A 622 20.02 12.66 -1.52
CA HIS A 622 19.31 13.14 -2.71
C HIS A 622 17.78 13.02 -2.52
N PRO A 623 16.96 13.65 -3.39
CA PRO A 623 15.51 13.44 -3.42
C PRO A 623 15.13 11.95 -3.48
N CYS A 624 14.30 11.51 -2.53
CA CYS A 624 13.81 10.14 -2.42
C CYS A 624 12.28 10.07 -2.53
N TRP A 625 11.74 9.12 -3.28
CA TRP A 625 10.30 9.04 -3.52
C TRP A 625 9.70 7.67 -3.18
N SER A 626 8.63 7.66 -2.38
CA SER A 626 7.84 6.45 -2.09
C SER A 626 6.46 6.52 -2.72
N ALA A 627 6.02 5.40 -3.30
CA ALA A 627 4.66 5.22 -3.80
C ALA A 627 3.69 4.89 -2.66
N ILE A 628 2.56 5.61 -2.59
CA ILE A 628 1.51 5.46 -1.58
C ILE A 628 0.21 5.03 -2.29
N SER A 629 -0.34 3.88 -1.90
CA SER A 629 -1.59 3.38 -2.48
C SER A 629 -2.77 4.30 -2.17
N MET A 630 -3.36 4.86 -3.22
CA MET A 630 -4.67 5.51 -3.17
C MET A 630 -5.81 4.54 -3.50
N GLY A 631 -5.57 3.21 -3.43
CA GLY A 631 -6.53 2.17 -3.82
C GLY A 631 -7.84 2.18 -3.01
N HIS A 632 -7.92 2.90 -1.88
CA HIS A 632 -9.17 3.16 -1.18
C HIS A 632 -10.14 4.06 -1.96
N ALA A 633 -9.65 4.81 -2.96
CA ALA A 633 -10.46 5.57 -3.91
C ALA A 633 -10.90 4.69 -5.08
N HIS A 634 -12.07 4.96 -5.65
CA HIS A 634 -12.52 4.32 -6.87
C HIS A 634 -11.52 4.56 -8.01
N LYS A 635 -11.02 3.48 -8.63
CA LYS A 635 -9.94 3.50 -9.63
C LYS A 635 -8.64 4.18 -9.14
N GLY A 636 -8.44 4.28 -7.83
CA GLY A 636 -7.28 4.96 -7.24
C GLY A 636 -5.95 4.34 -7.65
N ARG A 637 -5.03 5.16 -8.16
CA ARG A 637 -3.66 4.79 -8.53
C ARG A 637 -2.64 5.45 -7.58
N PRO A 638 -1.42 4.93 -7.41
CA PRO A 638 -0.45 5.46 -6.45
C PRO A 638 -0.05 6.93 -6.67
N GLU A 639 -0.19 7.73 -5.61
CA GLU A 639 0.52 9.00 -5.46
C GLU A 639 1.97 8.73 -5.01
N ILE A 640 2.89 9.68 -5.21
CA ILE A 640 4.23 9.62 -4.62
C ILE A 640 4.47 10.77 -3.64
N ILE A 641 5.20 10.46 -2.57
CA ILE A 641 5.71 11.45 -1.61
C ILE A 641 7.23 11.55 -1.71
N GLN A 642 7.76 12.77 -1.63
CA GLN A 642 9.14 12.99 -1.25
C GLN A 642 9.31 12.53 0.20
N THR A 643 10.08 11.45 0.43
CA THR A 643 10.22 10.87 1.77
C THR A 643 11.32 11.53 2.59
N TYR A 644 12.37 12.07 1.98
CA TYR A 644 13.46 12.72 2.69
C TYR A 644 13.05 14.13 3.12
N THR A 645 12.36 14.23 4.26
CA THR A 645 11.82 15.49 4.84
C THR A 645 12.90 16.36 5.52
N ALA A 646 12.53 17.56 5.95
CA ALA A 646 13.41 18.45 6.72
C ALA A 646 13.84 17.84 8.07
N GLU A 647 12.96 17.07 8.73
CA GLU A 647 13.25 16.35 9.98
C GLU A 647 14.20 15.18 9.72
N LEU A 648 13.99 14.44 8.63
CA LEU A 648 14.90 13.38 8.16
C LEU A 648 16.28 13.94 7.81
N LYS A 649 16.35 15.12 7.19
CA LYS A 649 17.61 15.85 6.98
C LYS A 649 18.27 16.25 8.29
N ALA A 650 17.52 16.85 9.22
CA ALA A 650 18.04 17.24 10.53
C ALA A 650 18.57 16.04 11.34
N PHE A 651 17.92 14.88 11.25
CA PHE A 651 18.47 13.63 11.80
C PHE A 651 19.73 13.18 11.05
N CYS A 652 19.68 13.05 9.72
CA CYS A 652 20.81 12.54 8.92
C CYS A 652 22.06 13.42 9.00
N ASP A 653 21.93 14.73 9.24
CA ASP A 653 23.04 15.65 9.49
C ASP A 653 23.57 15.61 10.94
N ALA A 654 22.78 15.08 11.88
CA ALA A 654 23.15 14.95 13.29
C ALA A 654 23.62 13.54 13.69
N ALA A 655 23.16 12.48 13.01
CA ALA A 655 23.18 11.09 13.49
C ALA A 655 24.56 10.60 14.01
N GLU A 656 25.64 10.85 13.28
CA GLU A 656 27.00 10.46 13.65
C GLU A 656 27.84 11.59 14.26
N ASN A 657 27.28 12.78 14.49
CA ASN A 657 28.04 13.91 15.02
C ASN A 657 28.26 13.77 16.54
N PRO A 658 29.49 13.50 17.03
CA PRO A 658 29.76 13.30 18.45
C PRO A 658 29.64 14.59 19.27
N SER A 659 29.61 15.75 18.61
CA SER A 659 29.37 17.06 19.25
C SER A 659 27.89 17.29 19.60
N ILE A 660 27.00 16.38 19.18
CA ILE A 660 25.57 16.42 19.48
C ILE A 660 25.25 15.27 20.44
N GLU A 661 24.66 15.64 21.58
CA GLU A 661 24.25 14.72 22.64
C GLU A 661 23.38 13.57 22.13
N ALA A 662 23.58 12.36 22.67
CA ALA A 662 22.87 11.15 22.24
C ALA A 662 21.34 11.31 22.34
N ARG A 663 20.83 11.84 23.47
CA ARG A 663 19.40 12.14 23.66
C ARG A 663 18.86 13.09 22.59
N LYS A 664 19.62 14.12 22.20
CA LYS A 664 19.23 15.03 21.12
C LYS A 664 19.23 14.35 19.74
N ARG A 665 20.15 13.42 19.47
CA ARG A 665 20.18 12.62 18.23
C ARG A 665 19.00 11.62 18.18
N GLN A 666 18.65 11.02 19.31
CA GLN A 666 17.44 10.19 19.49
C GLN A 666 16.14 11.00 19.27
N MET A 667 16.02 12.21 19.84
CA MET A 667 14.86 13.07 19.58
C MET A 667 14.69 13.42 18.10
N LEU A 668 15.79 13.63 17.37
CA LEU A 668 15.77 13.86 15.92
C LEU A 668 15.37 12.60 15.14
N LEU A 669 15.83 11.40 15.52
CA LEU A 669 15.36 10.12 14.99
C LEU A 669 13.84 9.97 15.14
N PHE A 670 13.29 10.32 16.30
CA PHE A 670 11.85 10.24 16.57
C PHE A 670 11.05 11.28 15.76
N ALA A 671 11.60 12.47 15.54
CA ALA A 671 10.99 13.48 14.66
C ALA A 671 10.98 13.02 13.19
N ALA A 672 12.09 12.49 12.70
CA ALA A 672 12.23 11.91 11.37
C ALA A 672 11.26 10.74 11.13
N ALA A 673 11.14 9.81 12.09
CA ALA A 673 10.22 8.69 11.97
C ALA A 673 8.74 9.13 11.94
N ARG A 674 8.37 10.12 12.75
CA ARG A 674 7.00 10.69 12.74
C ARG A 674 6.71 11.49 11.48
N SER A 675 7.66 12.26 10.94
CA SER A 675 7.45 13.06 9.73
C SER A 675 7.09 12.19 8.52
N HIS A 676 7.73 11.02 8.37
CA HIS A 676 7.37 10.05 7.34
C HIS A 676 5.93 9.56 7.49
N VAL A 677 5.51 9.16 8.71
CA VAL A 677 4.14 8.68 8.98
C VAL A 677 3.10 9.74 8.69
N ALA A 678 3.31 10.97 9.17
CA ALA A 678 2.42 12.09 8.86
C ALA A 678 2.33 12.35 7.34
N ASN A 679 3.45 12.26 6.61
CA ASN A 679 3.49 12.45 5.17
C ASN A 679 2.71 11.36 4.39
N VAL A 680 2.79 10.08 4.82
CA VAL A 680 1.95 8.98 4.29
C VAL A 680 0.48 9.24 4.59
N ASN A 681 0.14 9.52 5.85
CA ASN A 681 -1.24 9.71 6.29
C ASN A 681 -1.92 10.90 5.59
N ARG A 682 -1.20 12.02 5.45
CA ARG A 682 -1.62 13.22 4.70
C ARG A 682 -2.03 12.87 3.27
N VAL A 683 -1.23 12.07 2.56
CA VAL A 683 -1.58 11.61 1.20
C VAL A 683 -2.75 10.62 1.20
N GLN A 684 -2.84 9.71 2.18
CA GLN A 684 -4.00 8.82 2.31
C GLN A 684 -5.32 9.55 2.66
N GLN A 685 -5.27 10.78 3.18
CA GLN A 685 -6.41 11.70 3.27
C GLN A 685 -6.72 12.43 1.94
N GLY A 686 -6.11 12.03 0.83
CA GLY A 686 -6.31 12.63 -0.50
C GLY A 686 -5.51 13.91 -0.74
N LYS A 687 -4.65 14.34 0.20
CA LYS A 687 -3.86 15.58 0.08
C LYS A 687 -2.58 15.36 -0.75
N GLY A 688 -2.73 14.84 -1.97
CA GLY A 688 -1.64 14.65 -2.93
C GLY A 688 -1.09 15.97 -3.51
N TYR A 689 -0.03 15.89 -4.31
CA TYR A 689 0.50 17.02 -5.08
C TYR A 689 1.20 16.59 -6.39
N GLU A 690 2.00 15.52 -6.40
CA GLU A 690 2.86 15.19 -7.55
C GLU A 690 2.04 14.68 -8.74
N ARG A 691 0.99 13.90 -8.47
CA ARG A 691 0.04 13.45 -9.48
C ARG A 691 -0.78 14.58 -10.08
N THR A 692 -1.12 15.62 -9.31
CA THR A 692 -1.78 16.81 -9.85
C THR A 692 -0.83 17.59 -10.76
N MET A 693 0.41 17.84 -10.31
CA MET A 693 1.46 18.49 -11.12
C MET A 693 1.82 17.71 -12.39
N SER A 694 1.75 16.38 -12.35
CA SER A 694 1.89 15.53 -13.54
C SER A 694 0.66 15.64 -14.45
N ALA A 695 -0.55 15.49 -13.93
CA ALA A 695 -1.79 15.52 -14.70
C ALA A 695 -2.05 16.87 -15.40
N MET A 696 -1.54 17.99 -14.86
CA MET A 696 -1.62 19.30 -15.50
C MET A 696 -0.94 19.31 -16.88
N GLN A 697 0.06 18.46 -17.12
CA GLN A 697 0.77 18.38 -18.41
C GLN A 697 -0.07 17.69 -19.50
N THR A 698 -0.99 16.78 -19.17
CA THR A 698 -1.83 16.08 -20.17
C THR A 698 -3.07 16.86 -20.59
N VAL A 699 -3.33 18.01 -19.97
CA VAL A 699 -4.44 18.90 -20.32
C VAL A 699 -3.97 20.19 -20.99
N LEU A 700 -2.69 20.27 -21.35
CA LEU A 700 -2.14 21.26 -22.29
C LEU A 700 -2.65 20.95 -23.71
N LYS A 701 -2.83 21.97 -24.55
CA LYS A 701 -3.20 21.82 -25.96
C LYS A 701 -1.99 21.97 -26.88
N GLU A 702 -2.12 21.49 -28.10
CA GLU A 702 -1.10 21.59 -29.16
C GLU A 702 -0.72 23.04 -29.50
N ASP A 703 -1.61 24.01 -29.28
CA ASP A 703 -1.41 25.44 -29.52
C ASP A 703 -0.90 26.23 -28.30
N GLU A 704 -0.60 25.55 -27.19
CA GLU A 704 -0.25 26.18 -25.91
C GLU A 704 1.16 25.83 -25.41
N GLU A 705 1.86 26.82 -24.86
CA GLU A 705 3.21 26.64 -24.32
C GLU A 705 3.19 25.96 -22.94
N MET A 706 4.05 24.95 -22.76
CA MET A 706 4.24 24.24 -21.51
C MET A 706 4.84 25.19 -20.44
N PRO A 707 4.26 25.28 -19.22
CA PRO A 707 4.82 26.12 -18.17
C PRO A 707 6.29 25.81 -17.87
N GLU A 708 7.10 26.87 -17.83
CA GLU A 708 8.57 26.89 -17.66
C GLU A 708 9.09 25.86 -16.66
N ILE A 709 8.45 25.77 -15.48
CA ILE A 709 8.78 24.85 -14.40
C ILE A 709 8.92 23.39 -14.83
N TYR A 710 8.10 22.89 -15.77
CA TYR A 710 8.15 21.49 -16.18
C TYR A 710 9.41 21.13 -17.00
N ASN A 711 10.05 22.14 -17.59
CA ASN A 711 11.32 22.03 -18.32
C ASN A 711 12.53 22.50 -17.48
N ASP A 712 12.30 23.00 -16.26
CA ASP A 712 13.36 23.58 -15.44
C ASP A 712 14.28 22.50 -14.84
N PRO A 713 15.63 22.64 -14.94
CA PRO A 713 16.57 21.67 -14.38
C PRO A 713 16.39 21.40 -12.88
N THR A 714 16.02 22.41 -12.09
CA THR A 714 15.77 22.28 -10.66
C THR A 714 14.57 21.39 -10.41
N TYR A 715 13.44 21.66 -11.07
CA TYR A 715 12.22 20.84 -10.98
C TYR A 715 12.49 19.39 -11.41
N ILE A 716 13.18 19.20 -12.54
CA ILE A 716 13.54 17.88 -13.07
C ILE A 716 14.44 17.13 -12.08
N SER A 717 15.43 17.80 -11.47
CA SER A 717 16.36 17.17 -10.50
C SER A 717 15.67 16.68 -9.22
N MET A 718 14.55 17.31 -8.84
CA MET A 718 13.79 16.94 -7.63
C MET A 718 12.89 15.71 -7.84
N ARG A 719 12.55 15.34 -9.08
CA ARG A 719 11.67 14.18 -9.39
C ARG A 719 12.38 12.83 -9.17
N PRO A 720 11.67 11.67 -9.22
CA PRO A 720 12.28 10.36 -9.01
C PRO A 720 13.47 10.08 -9.94
N HIS A 721 14.66 10.01 -9.35
CA HIS A 721 15.94 9.78 -10.05
C HIS A 721 16.86 8.90 -9.20
N TRP A 722 17.33 9.41 -8.06
CA TRP A 722 18.39 8.80 -7.26
C TRP A 722 17.93 7.66 -6.36
N LEU A 723 16.84 7.87 -5.60
CA LEU A 723 16.34 6.91 -4.63
C LEU A 723 14.82 6.79 -4.74
N MET A 724 14.32 5.56 -4.69
CA MET A 724 12.91 5.28 -4.42
C MET A 724 12.76 4.22 -3.34
N THR A 725 11.72 4.37 -2.52
CA THR A 725 11.40 3.45 -1.42
C THR A 725 9.97 2.89 -1.54
N GLY A 726 9.69 1.81 -0.83
CA GLY A 726 8.35 1.22 -0.74
C GLY A 726 8.21 0.34 0.50
N SER A 727 7.12 0.52 1.26
CA SER A 727 6.77 -0.30 2.44
C SER A 727 5.51 -1.15 2.24
N THR A 728 5.16 -1.40 0.97
CA THR A 728 3.96 -2.14 0.58
C THR A 728 4.19 -3.64 0.75
N ASP A 729 3.53 -4.25 1.73
CA ASP A 729 3.47 -5.71 1.82
C ASP A 729 2.59 -6.26 0.68
N LEU A 730 3.17 -7.15 -0.11
CA LEU A 730 2.58 -7.76 -1.30
C LEU A 730 2.01 -9.16 -1.02
N GLY A 731 1.92 -9.58 0.25
CA GLY A 731 1.51 -10.94 0.60
C GLY A 731 2.62 -11.96 0.31
N GLY A 732 2.24 -13.20 -0.01
CA GLY A 732 3.10 -14.40 -0.07
C GLY A 732 4.36 -14.40 -0.97
N SER A 733 4.68 -13.26 -1.60
CA SER A 733 5.86 -12.89 -2.41
C SER A 733 7.26 -13.32 -1.90
N GLY A 734 7.54 -14.63 -1.84
CA GLY A 734 8.90 -15.18 -1.71
C GLY A 734 9.61 -14.97 -0.37
N GLY A 735 8.97 -14.29 0.58
CA GLY A 735 9.62 -13.74 1.77
C GLY A 735 10.02 -12.26 1.63
N GLY A 736 9.31 -11.48 0.82
CA GLY A 736 9.59 -10.05 0.58
C GLY A 736 10.53 -9.79 -0.60
N GLU A 737 10.73 -10.77 -1.49
CA GLU A 737 11.53 -10.63 -2.71
C GLU A 737 10.71 -9.94 -3.80
N PHE A 738 10.96 -8.64 -4.00
CA PHE A 738 10.31 -7.79 -4.99
C PHE A 738 11.36 -6.96 -5.72
N GLY A 739 11.15 -6.65 -7.00
CA GLY A 739 12.09 -5.89 -7.82
C GLY A 739 11.39 -4.91 -8.75
N MET A 740 11.89 -3.68 -8.81
CA MET A 740 11.60 -2.72 -9.87
C MET A 740 12.91 -2.06 -10.32
N VAL A 741 13.07 -1.85 -11.63
CA VAL A 741 14.24 -1.20 -12.21
C VAL A 741 13.94 0.26 -12.51
N LEU A 742 14.67 1.16 -11.86
CA LEU A 742 14.71 2.58 -12.23
C LEU A 742 15.63 2.78 -13.45
N ARG A 743 15.36 3.83 -14.24
CA ARG A 743 16.06 4.09 -15.52
C ARG A 743 17.54 4.46 -15.37
N TYR A 744 17.95 4.98 -14.21
CA TYR A 744 19.27 5.57 -14.01
C TYR A 744 20.24 4.56 -13.36
N PRO A 745 21.40 4.24 -13.98
CA PRO A 745 22.30 3.18 -13.50
C PRO A 745 22.80 3.32 -12.05
N ASP A 746 23.01 4.56 -11.60
CA ASP A 746 23.52 4.86 -10.25
C ASP A 746 22.43 4.96 -9.17
N SER A 747 21.16 4.80 -9.57
CA SER A 747 20.02 4.86 -8.66
C SER A 747 19.95 3.65 -7.71
N VAL A 748 19.14 3.81 -6.68
CA VAL A 748 18.76 2.75 -5.75
C VAL A 748 17.23 2.71 -5.66
N TRP A 749 16.68 1.50 -5.66
CA TRP A 749 15.30 1.25 -5.29
C TRP A 749 15.27 0.23 -4.14
N VAL A 750 14.51 0.52 -3.10
CA VAL A 750 14.41 -0.31 -1.88
C VAL A 750 12.94 -0.57 -1.53
N GLN A 751 12.49 -1.79 -1.75
CA GLN A 751 11.25 -2.28 -1.14
C GLN A 751 11.58 -2.93 0.21
N TYR A 752 10.73 -2.74 1.22
CA TYR A 752 10.83 -3.45 2.48
C TYR A 752 9.49 -3.98 2.98
N VAL A 753 9.56 -5.07 3.75
CA VAL A 753 8.45 -5.69 4.48
C VAL A 753 8.86 -5.79 5.95
N VAL A 754 7.93 -5.46 6.84
CA VAL A 754 8.16 -5.48 8.29
C VAL A 754 7.39 -6.65 8.88
N ASP A 755 8.12 -7.62 9.43
CA ASP A 755 7.57 -8.73 10.22
C ASP A 755 7.56 -8.36 11.71
N ALA A 756 6.97 -9.22 12.53
CA ALA A 756 6.94 -9.07 13.98
C ALA A 756 8.36 -8.96 14.59
N ALA A 757 9.27 -9.87 14.21
CA ALA A 757 10.61 -10.00 14.80
C ALA A 757 11.78 -9.54 13.90
N SER A 758 11.51 -9.11 12.66
CA SER A 758 12.54 -8.67 11.70
C SER A 758 11.97 -7.72 10.65
N ALA A 759 12.82 -7.07 9.86
CA ALA A 759 12.41 -6.41 8.62
C ALA A 759 13.31 -6.83 7.45
N LYS A 760 12.68 -7.15 6.31
CA LYS A 760 13.33 -7.67 5.11
C LYS A 760 13.34 -6.61 4.02
N PHE A 761 14.48 -6.42 3.39
CA PHE A 761 14.74 -5.39 2.39
C PHE A 761 15.15 -6.05 1.07
N SER A 762 14.51 -5.64 -0.01
CA SER A 762 14.82 -5.97 -1.39
C SER A 762 15.41 -4.73 -2.08
N ILE A 763 16.65 -4.84 -2.57
CA ILE A 763 17.47 -3.70 -3.02
C ILE A 763 17.86 -3.91 -4.48
N VAL A 764 17.48 -2.97 -5.36
CA VAL A 764 17.95 -2.86 -6.75
C VAL A 764 18.87 -1.66 -6.88
N THR A 765 20.06 -1.85 -7.43
CA THR A 765 21.03 -0.79 -7.76
C THR A 765 22.09 -1.33 -8.74
N GLY A 766 23.14 -0.56 -9.06
CA GLY A 766 24.26 -1.03 -9.89
C GLY A 766 24.88 -2.33 -9.34
N ARG A 767 25.15 -3.29 -10.23
CA ARG A 767 25.49 -4.68 -9.92
C ARG A 767 26.61 -4.87 -8.90
N ASP A 768 27.70 -4.14 -9.08
CA ASP A 768 28.90 -4.23 -8.23
C ASP A 768 28.79 -3.35 -6.96
N ARG A 769 27.63 -2.72 -6.73
CA ARG A 769 27.36 -1.81 -5.60
C ARG A 769 26.39 -2.39 -4.56
N THR A 770 25.70 -3.49 -4.86
CA THR A 770 24.67 -4.11 -4.00
C THR A 770 25.17 -4.40 -2.58
N GLN A 771 26.28 -5.13 -2.45
CA GLN A 771 26.91 -5.47 -1.16
C GLN A 771 27.30 -4.22 -0.35
N ARG A 772 27.80 -3.18 -1.01
CA ARG A 772 28.12 -1.89 -0.36
C ARG A 772 26.88 -1.20 0.19
N PHE A 773 25.71 -1.36 -0.44
CA PHE A 773 24.45 -0.85 0.12
C PHE A 773 24.03 -1.63 1.38
N CYS A 774 24.17 -2.95 1.39
CA CYS A 774 23.92 -3.76 2.59
C CYS A 774 24.83 -3.35 3.77
N GLU A 775 26.11 -3.06 3.52
CA GLU A 775 27.04 -2.54 4.53
C GLU A 775 26.62 -1.16 5.08
N CYS A 776 25.98 -0.34 4.24
CA CYS A 776 25.42 0.94 4.65
C CYS A 776 24.13 0.77 5.47
N MET A 777 23.28 -0.21 5.13
CA MET A 777 22.10 -0.60 5.91
C MET A 777 22.50 -1.11 7.30
N GLU A 778 23.48 -2.01 7.38
CA GLU A 778 24.01 -2.56 8.62
C GLU A 778 24.52 -1.44 9.58
N ARG A 779 25.29 -0.49 9.03
CA ARG A 779 25.77 0.69 9.79
C ARG A 779 24.62 1.58 10.26
N ALA A 780 23.62 1.83 9.41
CA ALA A 780 22.47 2.65 9.76
C ALA A 780 21.59 1.99 10.84
N ALA A 781 21.34 0.69 10.71
CA ALA A 781 20.58 -0.11 11.66
C ALA A 781 21.25 -0.14 13.03
N LYS A 782 22.58 -0.39 13.07
CA LYS A 782 23.35 -0.37 14.31
C LYS A 782 23.24 0.99 15.03
N LEU A 783 23.43 2.11 14.32
CA LEU A 783 23.36 3.44 14.94
C LEU A 783 21.94 3.78 15.44
N ILE A 784 20.91 3.35 14.71
CA ILE A 784 19.51 3.56 15.12
C ILE A 784 19.17 2.73 16.36
N HIS A 785 19.65 1.49 16.45
CA HIS A 785 19.55 0.64 17.64
C HIS A 785 20.29 1.27 18.84
N GLU A 786 21.54 1.72 18.66
CA GLU A 786 22.31 2.45 19.70
C GLU A 786 21.62 3.74 20.17
N LEU A 787 20.80 4.39 19.33
CA LEU A 787 20.00 5.57 19.70
C LEU A 787 18.64 5.21 20.34
N LEU A 788 18.10 4.01 20.13
CA LEU A 788 16.85 3.55 20.76
C LEU A 788 17.07 3.13 22.22
N GLU A 789 18.27 2.66 22.56
CA GLU A 789 18.71 2.30 23.92
C GLU A 789 19.21 3.49 24.77
N VAL A 790 18.97 4.74 24.34
CA VAL A 790 19.33 5.95 25.13
C VAL A 790 18.20 6.28 26.12
N GLU A 791 18.50 6.16 27.41
CA GLU A 791 17.60 6.49 28.54
C GLU A 791 17.14 7.96 28.55
#